data_AF-A0A386HS52-F1
#
_entry.id   AF-A0A386HS52-F1
#
_cell.length_a   1.000
_cell.length_b   1.000
_cell.length_c   1.000
_cell.angle_alpha   90.00
_cell.angle_beta   90.00
_cell.angle_gamma   90.00
#
_symmetry.space_group_name_H-M   'P 1'
#
loop_
_entity.id
_entity.type
_entity.pdbx_description
1 polymer ?
#
loop_
_entity_poly.entity_id
_entity_poly.type
_entity_poly.pdbx_seq_one_letter_code
_entity_poly.pdbx_strand_id
1 'polypeptide(L)'
;MKCNNKYRIQIWPLFLVVLLLINCKSYAQGVQNKVGNTNNIRILRYHPEGNDFVIVNGDKRYNRALYGTHSAFRVEGGDLPEFALFMPGIGGDMKLGVMTSAGSKWFNDFDTIEMRYRPGTILYRLKDKSIGNAEIHLQLLAMNDRDGMLLKVQIFNMKKEISLICVYGGASGMHPSRNGDIGADPSSDFFLTAKHSEGNKYTIEKYGFSLFFNDKKGDITLTGIVPSFLSSKIGDANALNSPNEIWHSKKNNLTPVFVSKNKLEDNTPLYFSVYRKDSSDKMTYQRLPKVFDNTCKYFQAIADRVKIETPDPYLNTLGGDISIAGDGIWESPAYMHGAVAWRMWLNGWRGLYVADDLGWHDRAKTEFCAYNKMQLTAPDTAITFPDPNFNLARQKEKIGVGIYNEGYITRLPKGKLVANHYDMNLVYIDEMLRHFQWTGDTAFLRKCWPVIKRNIDWEKRNFDQDNNGLFDAYACIWASDALQYSGGDVAHSSAYNYYANKEAAVIAKTLGYEPQPFLVEAAKIKAAMNRILWMPDRGWYAEYKDRLGLQLLHKDAALWTIYHSIDSDVPDGFQAYQMLRYVDTHIPHIPIKCPGLKGNYYMLSTTDWMPYVWSLNNVVMAEMSHTALAYWQGGRNEEAFRLFKSMIVESMYLGSSPGNFEQISYYDKNRGELFRDFADPIGISSRALVEGLYGIRPNALMDTLTIVPGFPASWKKAAINLPDINYTFNREDNIDDYEIYTSFKKEMNLKFLVNAKAANVSAVEVNGKNISWKNNFNAIGKPQIELLLPTQKTYSIKIKWGYLAQTRAVYDSNAAVNNKFVVLFPKAKIISLNDPQKILSDIQITDNHLTAITNGSCQWHSFFVQIQQGQFCWWVPINIELIKPIQIVGAYDRGKNGISLKIKNNNSGINVDNFTISVNDYQKKIIASIPPKHSSDEIFIPAKYLFFGTNKISVQINNRKVDTLITYWNVEDKEEDLKTRPSAYKYEAVNIWGFYNDKVTNIFKNKYMAPRPSSPTLQLPVQGVGNWCSPLVLPDINDEGLRKNAKNNYFKLQNGLPFFTPANIGSSNILFTSQWNNYPKSATIPLSGNACHAYFLMAGSTNAMQTRMINGEIIIHYKDNTSDTLLLKNPDNWCPIEQDYTFDNAAFPIHAPQPYRLYLQSGKVAKRSDRYINIGGLTTVGIQGGAATILDMPLEGNKCLQSLELKTIANDVVIGLMSVTLVREKQ
;
A
#
# COMPACT_ATOMS: atom_id res chain seq x y z
N MET A 1 43.82 43.98 36.97
CA MET A 1 44.47 44.98 36.11
C MET A 1 43.43 45.52 35.14
N LYS A 2 43.28 46.85 35.09
CA LYS A 2 42.30 47.61 34.28
C LYS A 2 42.66 47.55 32.80
N CYS A 3 41.66 47.61 31.91
CA CYS A 3 41.56 48.69 30.92
C CYS A 3 40.19 48.74 30.21
N ASN A 4 39.58 49.92 30.30
CA ASN A 4 38.48 50.43 29.47
C ASN A 4 38.99 50.71 28.04
N ASN A 5 38.13 50.60 27.02
CA ASN A 5 37.61 51.80 26.34
C ASN A 5 36.55 51.52 25.27
N LYS A 6 35.61 52.48 25.24
CA LYS A 6 34.50 52.70 24.32
C LYS A 6 35.00 52.95 22.88
N TYR A 7 34.24 52.49 21.88
CA TYR A 7 33.91 53.30 20.70
C TYR A 7 32.50 52.95 20.18
N ARG A 8 31.64 53.98 20.16
CA ARG A 8 30.38 54.04 19.42
C ARG A 8 30.71 54.21 17.93
N ILE A 9 30.10 53.41 17.07
CA ILE A 9 29.93 53.73 15.65
C ILE A 9 28.44 53.66 15.34
N GLN A 10 27.89 54.81 14.92
CA GLN A 10 26.56 54.95 14.35
C GLN A 10 26.53 54.23 12.99
N ILE A 11 25.57 53.35 12.78
CA ILE A 11 25.20 52.86 11.44
C ILE A 11 23.74 53.25 11.21
N TRP A 12 23.54 54.07 10.18
CA TRP A 12 22.24 54.44 9.62
C TRP A 12 21.51 53.20 9.07
N PRO A 13 20.17 53.07 9.23
CA PRO A 13 19.42 52.03 8.54
C PRO A 13 19.17 52.48 7.10
N LEU A 14 19.92 51.94 6.14
CA LEU A 14 19.54 52.02 4.74
C LEU A 14 18.40 51.02 4.52
N PHE A 15 17.19 51.55 4.30
CA PHE A 15 16.04 50.82 3.78
C PHE A 15 16.42 50.13 2.46
N LEU A 16 16.64 48.82 2.49
CA LEU A 16 16.73 48.01 1.28
C LEU A 16 15.35 47.38 1.05
N VAL A 17 14.55 48.07 0.24
CA VAL A 17 13.35 47.51 -0.37
C VAL A 17 13.82 46.42 -1.34
N VAL A 18 13.87 45.18 -0.88
CA VAL A 18 13.96 44.00 -1.75
C VAL A 18 12.62 43.90 -2.46
N LEU A 19 12.56 44.43 -3.68
CA LEU A 19 11.54 44.07 -4.67
C LEU A 19 11.70 42.56 -4.94
N LEU A 20 10.89 41.77 -4.26
CA LEU A 20 10.62 40.37 -4.58
C LEU A 20 10.02 40.32 -6.00
N LEU A 21 10.88 40.18 -7.01
CA LEU A 21 10.48 39.68 -8.32
C LEU A 21 10.04 38.23 -8.11
N ILE A 22 8.73 38.04 -8.00
CA ILE A 22 8.09 36.73 -7.99
C ILE A 22 8.36 36.10 -9.36
N ASN A 23 9.37 35.24 -9.45
CA ASN A 23 9.48 34.28 -10.53
C ASN A 23 8.22 33.41 -10.50
N CYS A 24 7.32 33.62 -11.48
CA CYS A 24 6.13 32.79 -11.65
C CYS A 24 6.56 31.38 -12.07
N LYS A 25 6.78 30.50 -11.10
CA LYS A 25 6.85 29.06 -11.31
C LYS A 25 5.42 28.55 -11.50
N SER A 26 4.93 28.55 -12.73
CA SER A 26 3.58 28.07 -13.06
C SER A 26 3.62 26.64 -13.61
N TYR A 27 2.77 25.77 -13.07
CA TYR A 27 2.47 24.46 -13.63
C TYR A 27 1.38 24.59 -14.70
N ALA A 28 1.50 23.84 -15.80
CA ALA A 28 0.44 23.78 -16.81
C ALA A 28 -0.74 22.97 -16.31
N GLN A 29 -1.94 23.56 -16.35
CA GLN A 29 -3.18 22.85 -16.04
C GLN A 29 -3.59 22.00 -17.23
N GLY A 30 -3.99 20.76 -16.93
CA GLY A 30 -4.49 19.87 -17.95
C GLY A 30 -5.94 20.07 -18.31
N VAL A 31 -6.21 19.98 -19.61
CA VAL A 31 -7.56 19.86 -20.12
C VAL A 31 -8.11 18.48 -19.76
N GLN A 32 -9.22 18.43 -19.04
CA GLN A 32 -9.88 17.18 -18.63
C GLN A 32 -10.26 16.35 -19.87
N ASN A 33 -9.54 15.26 -20.10
CA ASN A 33 -10.01 14.19 -20.98
C ASN A 33 -10.80 13.16 -20.15
N LYS A 34 -12.01 12.81 -20.60
CA LYS A 34 -12.74 11.64 -20.10
C LYS A 34 -11.95 10.38 -20.46
N VAL A 35 -11.14 9.86 -19.54
CA VAL A 35 -10.53 8.53 -19.66
C VAL A 35 -11.44 7.51 -18.99
N GLY A 36 -11.53 6.30 -19.54
CA GLY A 36 -12.51 5.28 -19.18
C GLY A 36 -12.40 4.74 -17.75
N ASN A 37 -13.55 4.57 -17.11
CA ASN A 37 -13.73 3.87 -15.84
C ASN A 37 -13.41 2.38 -16.01
N THR A 38 -12.37 1.86 -15.35
CA THR A 38 -12.21 0.42 -15.11
C THR A 38 -12.41 0.13 -13.63
N ASN A 39 -13.57 0.51 -13.08
CA ASN A 39 -14.02 0.03 -11.78
C ASN A 39 -15.14 -0.97 -12.02
N ASN A 40 -14.75 -2.23 -12.20
CA ASN A 40 -15.68 -3.33 -12.42
C ASN A 40 -16.60 -3.48 -11.21
N ILE A 41 -17.89 -3.66 -11.47
CA ILE A 41 -18.86 -3.99 -10.44
C ILE A 41 -18.52 -5.38 -9.90
N ARG A 42 -18.25 -5.48 -8.60
CA ARG A 42 -18.02 -6.73 -7.88
C ARG A 42 -19.35 -7.37 -7.47
N ILE A 43 -19.29 -8.67 -7.22
CA ILE A 43 -20.40 -9.47 -6.71
C ILE A 43 -20.07 -9.89 -5.29
N LEU A 44 -21.05 -9.81 -4.40
CA LEU A 44 -20.94 -10.40 -3.06
C LEU A 44 -20.99 -11.92 -3.20
N ARG A 45 -19.85 -12.59 -3.02
CA ARG A 45 -19.72 -14.04 -3.19
C ARG A 45 -20.18 -14.77 -1.93
N TYR A 46 -19.67 -14.35 -0.77
CA TYR A 46 -19.99 -14.96 0.51
C TYR A 46 -20.88 -14.05 1.35
N HIS A 47 -21.74 -14.68 2.16
CA HIS A 47 -22.59 -14.02 3.14
C HIS A 47 -22.22 -14.50 4.56
N PRO A 48 -22.18 -13.61 5.55
CA PRO A 48 -21.98 -14.02 6.94
C PRO A 48 -23.25 -14.64 7.51
N GLU A 49 -23.15 -15.84 8.07
CA GLU A 49 -24.19 -16.45 8.91
C GLU A 49 -23.59 -16.97 10.22
N GLY A 50 -23.79 -16.19 11.30
CA GLY A 50 -23.11 -16.46 12.56
C GLY A 50 -21.60 -16.31 12.39
N ASN A 51 -20.86 -17.42 12.53
CA ASN A 51 -19.40 -17.49 12.39
C ASN A 51 -18.97 -18.14 11.07
N ASP A 52 -19.90 -18.36 10.14
CA ASP A 52 -19.65 -19.05 8.88
C ASP A 52 -19.69 -18.07 7.70
N PHE A 53 -18.78 -18.28 6.74
CA PHE A 53 -18.87 -17.69 5.40
C PHE A 53 -19.68 -18.63 4.50
N VAL A 54 -20.80 -18.15 3.96
CA VAL A 54 -21.78 -18.99 3.24
C VAL A 54 -21.89 -18.57 1.77
N ILE A 55 -21.89 -19.53 0.86
CA ILE A 55 -22.21 -19.32 -0.55
C ILE A 55 -23.15 -20.43 -1.04
N VAL A 56 -24.08 -20.07 -1.92
CA VAL A 56 -24.95 -21.02 -2.62
C VAL A 56 -24.59 -20.99 -4.10
N ASN A 57 -24.28 -22.16 -4.66
CA ASN A 57 -23.89 -22.36 -6.06
C ASN A 57 -22.65 -21.53 -6.46
N GLY A 58 -21.64 -21.51 -5.59
CA GLY A 58 -20.33 -20.98 -5.94
C GLY A 58 -19.60 -21.85 -6.97
N ASP A 59 -18.55 -21.30 -7.58
CA ASP A 59 -17.95 -21.83 -8.81
C ASP A 59 -16.48 -22.25 -8.67
N LYS A 60 -15.86 -22.01 -7.52
CA LYS A 60 -14.43 -22.25 -7.33
C LYS A 60 -14.15 -23.63 -6.75
N ARG A 61 -13.06 -24.22 -7.22
CA ARG A 61 -12.45 -25.43 -6.66
C ARG A 61 -11.14 -25.07 -6.00
N TYR A 62 -10.81 -25.75 -4.90
CA TYR A 62 -9.51 -25.63 -4.22
C TYR A 62 -9.14 -24.19 -3.82
N ASN A 63 -10.14 -23.33 -3.60
CA ASN A 63 -9.96 -21.93 -3.22
C ASN A 63 -9.92 -21.71 -1.69
N ARG A 64 -10.00 -22.76 -0.86
CA ARG A 64 -9.77 -22.65 0.58
C ARG A 64 -8.91 -23.80 1.08
N ALA A 65 -7.81 -23.44 1.74
CA ALA A 65 -6.96 -24.40 2.42
C ALA A 65 -7.48 -24.65 3.83
N LEU A 66 -7.46 -25.92 4.25
CA LEU A 66 -7.59 -26.35 5.64
C LEU A 66 -6.21 -26.80 6.13
N TYR A 67 -5.68 -26.07 7.10
CA TYR A 67 -4.38 -26.33 7.72
C TYR A 67 -4.52 -27.46 8.74
N GLY A 68 -3.65 -28.45 8.68
CA GLY A 68 -3.67 -29.62 9.56
C GLY A 68 -2.57 -29.55 10.61
N THR A 69 -1.56 -30.40 10.43
CA THR A 69 -0.30 -30.31 11.18
C THR A 69 0.41 -28.98 10.89
N HIS A 70 1.31 -28.57 11.79
CA HIS A 70 2.21 -27.43 11.59
C HIS A 70 3.33 -27.75 10.58
N SER A 71 2.96 -28.24 9.40
CA SER A 71 3.81 -28.56 8.26
C SER A 71 3.28 -27.85 7.01
N ALA A 72 3.90 -28.08 5.85
CA ALA A 72 3.37 -27.59 4.58
C ALA A 72 2.14 -28.36 4.06
N PHE A 73 1.69 -29.39 4.78
CA PHE A 73 0.50 -30.17 4.46
C PHE A 73 -0.78 -29.33 4.57
N ARG A 74 -1.71 -29.57 3.64
CA ARG A 74 -3.07 -29.03 3.73
C ARG A 74 -4.05 -29.83 2.90
N VAL A 75 -5.32 -29.67 3.25
CA VAL A 75 -6.46 -30.15 2.45
C VAL A 75 -7.05 -28.95 1.70
N GLU A 76 -7.12 -29.05 0.39
CA GLU A 76 -7.71 -28.04 -0.48
C GLU A 76 -9.19 -28.38 -0.71
N GLY A 77 -10.08 -27.49 -0.28
CA GLY A 77 -11.50 -27.52 -0.60
C GLY A 77 -11.93 -26.24 -1.32
N GLY A 78 -13.22 -26.07 -1.58
CA GLY A 78 -13.68 -24.87 -2.24
C GLY A 78 -15.18 -24.65 -2.20
N ASP A 79 -15.73 -23.89 -3.14
CA ASP A 79 -17.17 -23.72 -3.28
C ASP A 79 -17.84 -25.03 -3.76
N LEU A 80 -17.09 -25.85 -4.50
CA LEU A 80 -17.52 -27.15 -5.02
C LEU A 80 -16.98 -28.31 -4.15
N PRO A 81 -17.78 -29.37 -3.92
CA PRO A 81 -17.45 -30.50 -3.05
C PRO A 81 -16.48 -31.51 -3.68
N GLU A 82 -15.27 -31.07 -4.00
CA GLU A 82 -14.13 -31.84 -4.53
C GLU A 82 -12.86 -31.43 -3.78
N PHE A 83 -12.04 -32.39 -3.36
CA PHE A 83 -11.03 -32.17 -2.32
C PHE A 83 -9.66 -32.71 -2.70
N ALA A 84 -8.62 -31.87 -2.66
CA ALA A 84 -7.26 -32.28 -2.99
C ALA A 84 -6.31 -32.22 -1.78
N LEU A 85 -5.23 -32.99 -1.84
CA LEU A 85 -4.16 -32.96 -0.86
C LEU A 85 -2.93 -32.28 -1.44
N PHE A 86 -2.33 -31.38 -0.67
CA PHE A 86 -0.97 -30.93 -0.90
C PHE A 86 -0.07 -31.46 0.23
N MET A 87 0.98 -32.19 -0.13
CA MET A 87 1.87 -32.89 0.80
C MET A 87 3.34 -32.67 0.43
N PRO A 88 3.82 -31.41 0.51
CA PRO A 88 4.86 -30.92 -0.40
C PRO A 88 4.89 -31.64 -1.75
N GLY A 89 4.01 -31.23 -2.66
CA GLY A 89 3.70 -31.91 -3.91
C GLY A 89 2.22 -32.30 -3.96
N ILE A 90 1.63 -32.44 -5.16
CA ILE A 90 0.22 -32.83 -5.30
C ILE A 90 0.02 -34.29 -4.86
N GLY A 91 -0.73 -34.50 -3.77
CA GLY A 91 -0.96 -35.80 -3.13
C GLY A 91 -2.21 -36.53 -3.61
N GLY A 92 -2.96 -35.93 -4.53
CA GLY A 92 -4.17 -36.50 -5.13
C GLY A 92 -5.43 -35.71 -4.83
N ASP A 93 -6.51 -36.12 -5.45
CA ASP A 93 -7.83 -35.49 -5.48
C ASP A 93 -8.94 -36.52 -5.26
N MET A 94 -9.95 -36.11 -4.50
CA MET A 94 -11.13 -36.88 -4.12
C MET A 94 -12.37 -36.31 -4.78
N LYS A 95 -12.96 -37.11 -5.67
CA LYS A 95 -14.18 -36.77 -6.37
C LYS A 95 -15.35 -37.63 -5.91
N LEU A 96 -16.49 -37.01 -5.66
CA LEU A 96 -17.67 -37.64 -5.07
C LEU A 96 -18.90 -37.46 -5.95
N GLY A 97 -19.73 -38.50 -6.05
CA GLY A 97 -20.97 -38.47 -6.80
C GLY A 97 -21.95 -39.55 -6.35
N VAL A 98 -23.13 -39.57 -6.95
CA VAL A 98 -24.17 -40.57 -6.65
C VAL A 98 -24.56 -41.38 -7.86
N MET A 99 -24.99 -42.61 -7.60
CA MET A 99 -25.73 -43.45 -8.52
C MET A 99 -27.10 -43.77 -7.92
N THR A 100 -28.14 -43.55 -8.71
CA THR A 100 -29.54 -43.81 -8.38
C THR A 100 -30.20 -44.57 -9.53
N SER A 101 -31.45 -45.01 -9.35
CA SER A 101 -32.24 -45.55 -10.46
C SER A 101 -32.58 -44.51 -11.53
N ALA A 102 -32.51 -43.21 -11.22
CA ALA A 102 -32.76 -42.12 -12.16
C ALA A 102 -31.52 -41.70 -12.97
N GLY A 103 -30.33 -42.24 -12.65
CA GLY A 103 -29.06 -41.89 -13.28
C GLY A 103 -27.94 -41.65 -12.27
N SER A 104 -26.82 -41.11 -12.75
CA SER A 104 -25.64 -40.79 -11.92
C SER A 104 -25.15 -39.37 -12.15
N LYS A 105 -24.70 -38.68 -11.09
CA LYS A 105 -24.26 -37.28 -11.15
C LYS A 105 -23.13 -37.00 -10.16
N TRP A 106 -22.13 -36.21 -10.54
CA TRP A 106 -21.09 -35.73 -9.63
C TRP A 106 -21.65 -34.65 -8.72
N PHE A 107 -21.14 -34.55 -7.49
CA PHE A 107 -21.59 -33.53 -6.53
C PHE A 107 -21.37 -32.10 -7.03
N ASN A 108 -20.29 -31.85 -7.79
CA ASN A 108 -20.01 -30.56 -8.41
C ASN A 108 -21.11 -30.06 -9.36
N ASP A 109 -21.92 -30.97 -9.89
CA ASP A 109 -22.94 -30.65 -10.89
C ASP A 109 -24.35 -30.55 -10.28
N PHE A 110 -24.49 -30.69 -8.96
CA PHE A 110 -25.80 -30.69 -8.27
C PHE A 110 -26.54 -29.36 -8.45
N ASP A 111 -27.87 -29.42 -8.47
CA ASP A 111 -28.73 -28.24 -8.66
C ASP A 111 -28.57 -27.17 -7.55
N THR A 112 -28.25 -27.59 -6.33
CA THR A 112 -27.98 -26.69 -5.21
C THR A 112 -26.81 -27.20 -4.37
N ILE A 113 -25.78 -26.37 -4.26
CA ILE A 113 -24.58 -26.58 -3.45
C ILE A 113 -24.48 -25.38 -2.50
N GLU A 114 -24.90 -25.55 -1.25
CA GLU A 114 -24.59 -24.58 -0.20
C GLU A 114 -23.27 -25.00 0.44
N MET A 115 -22.24 -24.15 0.35
CA MET A 115 -20.96 -24.32 1.03
C MET A 115 -20.86 -23.33 2.18
N ARG A 116 -20.37 -23.81 3.32
CA ARG A 116 -20.02 -23.00 4.48
C ARG A 116 -18.56 -23.22 4.83
N TYR A 117 -17.77 -22.15 4.85
CA TYR A 117 -16.50 -22.15 5.52
C TYR A 117 -16.72 -21.66 6.96
N ARG A 118 -16.60 -22.58 7.90
CA ARG A 118 -16.43 -22.29 9.32
C ARG A 118 -14.93 -22.28 9.57
N PRO A 119 -14.34 -21.33 10.33
CA PRO A 119 -12.91 -21.33 10.58
C PRO A 119 -12.37 -22.74 10.95
N GLY A 120 -11.53 -23.30 10.06
CA GLY A 120 -10.94 -24.65 10.19
C GLY A 120 -11.78 -25.83 9.66
N THR A 121 -12.96 -25.61 9.07
CA THR A 121 -13.86 -26.68 8.60
C THR A 121 -14.68 -26.24 7.39
N ILE A 122 -14.83 -27.10 6.37
CA ILE A 122 -15.78 -26.86 5.27
C ILE A 122 -16.99 -27.78 5.43
N LEU A 123 -18.18 -27.21 5.30
CA LEU A 123 -19.47 -27.90 5.36
C LEU A 123 -20.19 -27.72 4.02
N TYR A 124 -20.86 -28.78 3.56
CA TYR A 124 -21.74 -28.69 2.39
C TYR A 124 -23.13 -29.21 2.72
N ARG A 125 -24.13 -28.61 2.07
CA ARG A 125 -25.49 -29.10 1.95
C ARG A 125 -25.85 -29.19 0.48
N LEU A 126 -26.11 -30.42 0.02
CA LEU A 126 -26.27 -30.73 -1.39
C LEU A 126 -27.70 -31.21 -1.67
N LYS A 127 -28.36 -30.60 -2.66
CA LYS A 127 -29.69 -30.99 -3.15
C LYS A 127 -29.67 -31.12 -4.66
N ASP A 128 -30.37 -32.13 -5.16
CA ASP A 128 -30.47 -32.38 -6.58
C ASP A 128 -31.73 -33.17 -6.92
N LYS A 129 -32.33 -32.90 -8.08
CA LYS A 129 -33.50 -33.64 -8.55
C LYS A 129 -33.26 -35.15 -8.63
N SER A 130 -32.04 -35.60 -8.92
CA SER A 130 -31.69 -37.03 -9.01
C SER A 130 -31.81 -37.79 -7.69
N ILE A 131 -31.73 -37.11 -6.55
CA ILE A 131 -31.88 -37.70 -5.21
C ILE A 131 -33.24 -37.39 -4.56
N GLY A 132 -34.16 -36.74 -5.29
CA GLY A 132 -35.50 -36.40 -4.82
C GLY A 132 -35.48 -35.35 -3.70
N ASN A 133 -36.16 -35.63 -2.59
CA ASN A 133 -36.21 -34.73 -1.43
C ASN A 133 -35.07 -34.98 -0.42
N ALA A 134 -34.14 -35.88 -0.74
CA ALA A 134 -33.01 -36.17 0.13
C ALA A 134 -32.00 -35.01 0.10
N GLU A 135 -31.24 -34.87 1.18
CA GLU A 135 -30.17 -33.88 1.30
C GLU A 135 -28.89 -34.58 1.76
N ILE A 136 -27.77 -34.30 1.09
CA ILE A 136 -26.46 -34.86 1.46
C ILE A 136 -25.65 -33.77 2.16
N HIS A 137 -25.20 -34.07 3.38
CA HIS A 137 -24.31 -33.21 4.15
C HIS A 137 -22.89 -33.76 4.11
N LEU A 138 -21.93 -32.86 3.87
CA LEU A 138 -20.50 -33.17 3.93
C LEU A 138 -19.83 -32.29 5.00
N GLN A 139 -18.85 -32.84 5.70
CA GLN A 139 -17.97 -32.08 6.59
C GLN A 139 -16.52 -32.53 6.40
N LEU A 140 -15.67 -31.59 6.00
CA LEU A 140 -14.27 -31.79 5.62
C LEU A 140 -13.33 -31.13 6.65
N LEU A 141 -12.28 -31.86 7.01
CA LEU A 141 -11.24 -31.45 7.96
C LEU A 141 -9.86 -31.89 7.48
N ALA A 142 -8.83 -31.12 7.81
CA ALA A 142 -7.45 -31.58 7.85
C ALA A 142 -7.17 -32.26 9.21
N MET A 143 -6.41 -33.34 9.24
CA MET A 143 -6.00 -33.98 10.49
C MET A 143 -5.03 -33.09 11.26
N ASN A 144 -5.19 -33.01 12.59
CA ASN A 144 -4.35 -32.19 13.46
C ASN A 144 -3.16 -32.96 14.08
N ASP A 145 -3.12 -34.28 13.95
CA ASP A 145 -2.09 -35.16 14.52
C ASP A 145 -1.15 -35.80 13.47
N ARG A 146 -1.52 -35.72 12.19
CA ARG A 146 -0.76 -36.26 11.05
C ARG A 146 -1.19 -35.60 9.74
N ASP A 147 -0.35 -35.70 8.71
CA ASP A 147 -0.69 -35.19 7.37
C ASP A 147 -1.78 -36.07 6.74
N GLY A 148 -3.03 -35.60 6.72
CA GLY A 148 -4.16 -36.31 6.12
C GLY A 148 -5.48 -35.54 6.18
N MET A 149 -6.48 -36.05 5.48
CA MET A 149 -7.84 -35.51 5.48
C MET A 149 -8.83 -36.46 6.15
N LEU A 150 -9.91 -35.86 6.65
CA LEU A 150 -11.08 -36.52 7.19
C LEU A 150 -12.33 -35.95 6.52
N LEU A 151 -13.22 -36.84 6.09
CA LEU A 151 -14.50 -36.47 5.49
C LEU A 151 -15.62 -37.28 6.14
N LYS A 152 -16.67 -36.59 6.59
CA LYS A 152 -17.94 -37.20 7.00
C LYS A 152 -18.99 -36.93 5.93
N VAL A 153 -19.73 -37.97 5.54
CA VAL A 153 -20.85 -37.92 4.59
C VAL A 153 -22.10 -38.46 5.27
N GLN A 154 -23.21 -37.73 5.24
CA GLN A 154 -24.47 -38.16 5.82
C GLN A 154 -25.64 -37.72 4.95
N ILE A 155 -26.60 -38.61 4.72
CA ILE A 155 -27.82 -38.30 3.96
C ILE A 155 -29.02 -38.20 4.90
N PHE A 156 -29.95 -37.31 4.57
CA PHE A 156 -31.20 -37.12 5.29
C PHE A 156 -32.38 -37.19 4.33
N ASN A 157 -33.53 -37.62 4.84
CA ASN A 157 -34.80 -37.71 4.10
C ASN A 157 -34.73 -38.65 2.88
N MET A 158 -33.92 -39.70 2.96
CA MET A 158 -33.75 -40.67 1.88
C MET A 158 -34.99 -41.59 1.75
N LYS A 159 -35.63 -41.58 0.57
CA LYS A 159 -36.79 -42.44 0.26
C LYS A 159 -36.52 -43.52 -0.79
N LYS A 160 -35.41 -43.41 -1.50
CA LYS A 160 -34.98 -44.33 -2.57
C LYS A 160 -33.54 -44.73 -2.31
N GLU A 161 -33.15 -45.90 -2.83
CA GLU A 161 -31.77 -46.36 -2.72
C GLU A 161 -30.82 -45.45 -3.50
N ILE A 162 -29.81 -44.93 -2.81
CA ILE A 162 -28.77 -44.07 -3.36
C ILE A 162 -27.42 -44.69 -2.99
N SER A 163 -26.55 -44.87 -3.99
CA SER A 163 -25.17 -45.28 -3.77
C SER A 163 -24.22 -44.10 -3.94
N LEU A 164 -23.33 -43.89 -2.97
CA LEU A 164 -22.22 -42.94 -3.04
C LEU A 164 -21.06 -43.56 -3.81
N ILE A 165 -20.59 -42.86 -4.83
CA ILE A 165 -19.35 -43.14 -5.54
C ILE A 165 -18.28 -42.19 -5.05
N CYS A 166 -17.15 -42.74 -4.59
CA CYS A 166 -15.97 -41.99 -4.22
C CYS A 166 -14.80 -42.45 -5.08
N VAL A 167 -14.14 -41.49 -5.74
CA VAL A 167 -12.94 -41.71 -6.54
C VAL A 167 -11.78 -40.97 -5.87
N TYR A 168 -10.62 -41.61 -5.78
CA TYR A 168 -9.40 -40.98 -5.32
C TYR A 168 -8.23 -41.32 -6.24
N GLY A 169 -7.46 -40.30 -6.67
CA GLY A 169 -6.25 -40.49 -7.46
C GLY A 169 -5.62 -39.17 -7.87
N GLY A 170 -4.90 -39.12 -9.00
CA GLY A 170 -4.30 -37.86 -9.46
C GLY A 170 -3.12 -37.40 -8.60
N ALA A 171 -2.49 -38.31 -7.85
CA ALA A 171 -1.35 -37.99 -7.00
C ALA A 171 -0.08 -37.86 -7.86
N SER A 172 0.13 -36.68 -8.43
CA SER A 172 1.18 -36.47 -9.44
C SER A 172 2.56 -36.18 -8.85
N GLY A 173 2.66 -35.82 -7.57
CA GLY A 173 3.93 -35.35 -6.98
C GLY A 173 4.46 -34.06 -7.62
N MET A 174 3.62 -33.33 -8.37
CA MET A 174 3.99 -32.06 -9.00
C MET A 174 4.14 -30.96 -7.94
N HIS A 175 5.10 -30.07 -8.12
CA HIS A 175 5.29 -28.88 -7.27
C HIS A 175 4.99 -27.62 -8.09
N PRO A 176 3.79 -27.02 -7.95
CA PRO A 176 3.48 -25.74 -8.57
C PRO A 176 4.42 -24.61 -8.09
N SER A 177 4.49 -23.50 -8.82
CA SER A 177 5.51 -22.46 -8.64
C SER A 177 5.40 -21.72 -7.30
N ARG A 178 4.19 -21.65 -6.74
CA ARG A 178 3.83 -21.09 -5.45
C ARG A 178 3.01 -22.08 -4.63
N ASN A 179 3.34 -23.36 -4.75
CA ASN A 179 2.73 -24.45 -3.99
C ASN A 179 1.21 -24.61 -4.23
N GLY A 180 0.65 -24.10 -5.33
CA GLY A 180 -0.78 -24.20 -5.64
C GLY A 180 -1.59 -23.07 -5.02
N ASP A 181 -0.98 -21.89 -4.82
CA ASP A 181 -1.67 -20.74 -4.22
C ASP A 181 -2.53 -19.97 -5.23
N ILE A 182 -3.60 -19.35 -4.72
CA ILE A 182 -4.59 -18.64 -5.52
C ILE A 182 -3.96 -17.44 -6.21
N GLY A 183 -4.35 -17.25 -7.48
CA GLY A 183 -3.86 -16.20 -8.37
C GLY A 183 -2.44 -16.41 -8.90
N ALA A 184 -1.61 -17.21 -8.21
CA ALA A 184 -0.25 -17.52 -8.60
C ALA A 184 -0.13 -18.80 -9.44
N ASP A 185 -0.82 -19.87 -9.03
CA ASP A 185 -0.86 -21.16 -9.73
C ASP A 185 -2.31 -21.49 -10.15
N PRO A 186 -2.52 -22.17 -11.29
CA PRO A 186 -3.86 -22.53 -11.74
C PRO A 186 -4.44 -23.67 -10.90
N SER A 187 -5.73 -23.60 -10.57
CA SER A 187 -6.43 -24.66 -9.82
C SER A 187 -6.39 -26.03 -10.52
N SER A 188 -6.19 -26.04 -11.85
CA SER A 188 -6.07 -27.26 -12.66
C SER A 188 -4.92 -28.17 -12.24
N ASP A 189 -3.92 -27.63 -11.54
CA ASP A 189 -2.80 -28.42 -11.01
C ASP A 189 -3.26 -29.49 -10.01
N PHE A 190 -4.40 -29.27 -9.35
CA PHE A 190 -5.01 -30.23 -8.42
C PHE A 190 -5.99 -31.21 -9.07
N PHE A 191 -6.39 -31.00 -10.33
CA PHE A 191 -7.51 -31.76 -10.90
C PHE A 191 -7.17 -33.25 -11.02
N LEU A 192 -8.12 -34.13 -10.67
CA LEU A 192 -8.04 -35.54 -11.03
C LEU A 192 -8.12 -35.71 -12.56
N THR A 193 -6.99 -35.98 -13.18
CA THR A 193 -6.88 -36.25 -14.63
C THR A 193 -6.11 -37.53 -14.89
N ALA A 194 -6.24 -38.10 -16.09
CA ALA A 194 -5.47 -39.25 -16.52
C ALA A 194 -3.96 -39.02 -16.38
N LYS A 195 -3.48 -37.85 -16.82
CA LYS A 195 -2.09 -37.43 -16.71
C LYS A 195 -1.60 -37.36 -15.26
N HIS A 196 -2.40 -36.82 -14.34
CA HIS A 196 -2.00 -36.72 -12.94
C HIS A 196 -2.02 -38.07 -12.20
N SER A 197 -2.74 -39.06 -12.73
CA SER A 197 -2.77 -40.43 -12.20
C SER A 197 -1.64 -41.32 -12.73
N GLU A 198 -0.80 -40.83 -13.65
CA GLU A 198 0.34 -41.59 -14.16
C GLU A 198 1.31 -41.94 -13.01
N GLY A 199 1.81 -43.19 -13.02
CA GLY A 199 2.74 -43.67 -11.99
C GLY A 199 2.11 -44.00 -10.63
N ASN A 200 0.81 -43.74 -10.42
CA ASN A 200 0.10 -44.11 -9.20
C ASN A 200 0.02 -45.64 -9.08
N LYS A 201 0.33 -46.20 -7.91
CA LYS A 201 0.27 -47.65 -7.65
C LYS A 201 -0.57 -47.94 -6.43
N TYR A 202 -1.63 -48.72 -6.62
CA TYR A 202 -2.58 -49.04 -5.56
C TYR A 202 -2.46 -50.49 -5.08
N THR A 203 -2.56 -50.66 -3.77
CA THR A 203 -2.84 -51.94 -3.11
C THR A 203 -4.16 -51.83 -2.36
N ILE A 204 -5.12 -52.70 -2.66
CA ILE A 204 -6.42 -52.70 -1.98
C ILE A 204 -6.32 -53.48 -0.67
N GLU A 205 -6.89 -52.92 0.41
CA GLU A 205 -6.95 -53.51 1.74
C GLU A 205 -8.42 -53.69 2.20
N LYS A 206 -8.64 -54.48 3.27
CA LYS A 206 -9.99 -54.80 3.81
C LYS A 206 -10.83 -53.58 4.24
N TYR A 207 -10.26 -52.39 4.41
CA TYR A 207 -11.03 -51.18 4.68
C TYR A 207 -10.49 -49.96 3.93
N GLY A 208 -9.88 -50.16 2.75
CA GLY A 208 -9.35 -49.04 1.98
C GLY A 208 -8.24 -49.40 1.00
N PHE A 209 -7.25 -48.53 0.87
CA PHE A 209 -6.13 -48.69 -0.08
C PHE A 209 -4.83 -48.12 0.47
N SER A 210 -3.71 -48.64 0.00
CA SER A 210 -2.41 -47.95 0.01
C SER A 210 -2.15 -47.41 -1.41
N LEU A 211 -1.81 -46.12 -1.53
CA LEU A 211 -1.41 -45.48 -2.79
C LEU A 211 0.05 -45.07 -2.69
N PHE A 212 0.87 -45.55 -3.62
CA PHE A 212 2.24 -45.10 -3.83
C PHE A 212 2.32 -44.19 -5.05
N PHE A 213 3.08 -43.10 -4.94
CA PHE A 213 3.44 -42.23 -6.07
C PHE A 213 4.82 -41.61 -5.84
N ASN A 214 5.46 -41.20 -6.92
CA ASN A 214 6.78 -40.57 -6.88
C ASN A 214 6.64 -39.06 -6.65
N ASP A 215 7.33 -38.52 -5.66
CA ASP A 215 7.48 -37.07 -5.45
C ASP A 215 8.94 -36.65 -5.62
N LYS A 216 9.16 -35.39 -6.03
CA LYS A 216 10.50 -34.83 -6.22
C LYS A 216 11.39 -34.94 -4.97
N LYS A 217 10.81 -34.93 -3.77
CA LYS A 217 11.53 -35.02 -2.48
C LYS A 217 11.61 -36.45 -1.92
N GLY A 218 11.10 -37.44 -2.64
CA GLY A 218 11.14 -38.86 -2.26
C GLY A 218 9.76 -39.49 -2.34
N ASP A 219 9.71 -40.80 -2.54
CA ASP A 219 8.45 -41.51 -2.75
C ASP A 219 7.49 -41.38 -1.55
N ILE A 220 6.21 -41.15 -1.85
CA ILE A 220 5.16 -40.99 -0.84
C ILE A 220 4.21 -42.17 -0.91
N THR A 221 3.82 -42.69 0.26
CA THR A 221 2.74 -43.67 0.39
C THR A 221 1.62 -43.08 1.23
N LEU A 222 0.41 -43.06 0.67
CA LEU A 222 -0.82 -42.68 1.35
C LEU A 222 -1.62 -43.92 1.73
N THR A 223 -2.33 -43.84 2.84
CA THR A 223 -3.35 -44.82 3.24
C THR A 223 -4.72 -44.16 3.15
N GLY A 224 -5.59 -44.70 2.32
CA GLY A 224 -7.00 -44.36 2.28
C GLY A 224 -7.82 -45.35 3.10
N ILE A 225 -8.80 -44.88 3.87
CA ILE A 225 -9.76 -45.69 4.62
C ILE A 225 -11.17 -45.30 4.17
N VAL A 226 -11.99 -46.31 3.88
CA VAL A 226 -13.38 -46.17 3.39
C VAL A 226 -14.33 -47.09 4.16
N PRO A 227 -15.66 -46.82 4.16
CA PRO A 227 -16.64 -47.59 4.94
C PRO A 227 -16.74 -49.08 4.61
N SER A 228 -16.68 -49.47 3.34
CA SER A 228 -16.83 -50.87 2.93
C SER A 228 -15.86 -51.30 1.84
N PHE A 229 -15.16 -52.42 2.08
CA PHE A 229 -14.21 -53.02 1.14
C PHE A 229 -14.83 -53.82 0.01
N LEU A 230 -15.97 -54.48 0.26
CA LEU A 230 -16.61 -55.39 -0.70
C LEU A 230 -17.14 -54.67 -1.96
N SER A 231 -16.96 -53.35 -2.04
CA SER A 231 -17.46 -52.50 -3.10
C SER A 231 -16.40 -51.49 -3.57
N SER A 232 -15.12 -51.87 -3.54
CA SER A 232 -14.00 -51.05 -4.02
C SER A 232 -13.21 -51.74 -5.14
N LYS A 233 -12.66 -50.97 -6.09
CA LYS A 233 -11.82 -51.47 -7.18
C LYS A 233 -10.86 -50.39 -7.71
N ILE A 234 -9.98 -50.78 -8.63
CA ILE A 234 -9.19 -49.85 -9.44
C ILE A 234 -9.89 -49.64 -10.79
N GLY A 235 -10.15 -48.39 -11.13
CA GLY A 235 -10.72 -47.95 -12.40
C GLY A 235 -9.71 -47.26 -13.31
N ASP A 236 -10.20 -46.57 -14.34
CA ASP A 236 -9.42 -45.76 -15.27
C ASP A 236 -9.80 -44.28 -15.16
N ALA A 237 -8.82 -43.41 -14.90
CA ALA A 237 -9.00 -41.97 -14.86
C ALA A 237 -9.57 -41.36 -16.17
N ASN A 238 -9.50 -42.05 -17.31
CA ASN A 238 -10.14 -41.59 -18.54
C ASN A 238 -11.68 -41.66 -18.52
N ALA A 239 -12.26 -42.42 -17.58
CA ALA A 239 -13.70 -42.68 -17.48
C ALA A 239 -14.43 -41.76 -16.49
N LEU A 240 -13.96 -40.52 -16.30
CA LEU A 240 -14.45 -39.59 -15.26
C LEU A 240 -15.67 -38.75 -15.67
N ASN A 241 -16.28 -38.97 -16.85
CA ASN A 241 -17.41 -38.13 -17.29
C ASN A 241 -18.66 -38.31 -16.41
N SER A 242 -18.87 -39.50 -15.83
CA SER A 242 -19.95 -39.73 -14.87
C SER A 242 -19.59 -40.77 -13.79
N PRO A 243 -20.24 -40.74 -12.61
CA PRO A 243 -20.03 -41.77 -11.59
C PRO A 243 -20.34 -43.20 -12.08
N ASN A 244 -21.32 -43.34 -12.97
CA ASN A 244 -21.66 -44.63 -13.57
C ASN A 244 -20.54 -45.14 -14.50
N GLU A 245 -19.95 -44.29 -15.32
CA GLU A 245 -18.89 -44.66 -16.25
C GLU A 245 -17.63 -45.12 -15.50
N ILE A 246 -17.17 -44.36 -14.51
CA ILE A 246 -16.00 -44.73 -13.71
C ILE A 246 -16.22 -46.02 -12.93
N TRP A 247 -17.44 -46.23 -12.40
CA TRP A 247 -17.79 -47.48 -11.71
C TRP A 247 -17.81 -48.70 -12.65
N HIS A 248 -18.02 -48.52 -13.96
CA HIS A 248 -17.98 -49.63 -14.94
C HIS A 248 -16.65 -49.72 -15.70
N SER A 249 -15.74 -48.77 -15.50
CA SER A 249 -14.40 -48.78 -16.10
C SER A 249 -13.59 -50.01 -15.70
N LYS A 250 -12.70 -50.45 -16.60
CA LYS A 250 -11.71 -51.51 -16.31
C LYS A 250 -10.47 -50.90 -15.68
N LYS A 251 -9.72 -51.71 -14.92
CA LYS A 251 -8.41 -51.29 -14.39
C LYS A 251 -7.49 -50.89 -15.55
N ASN A 252 -6.93 -49.71 -15.47
CA ASN A 252 -5.84 -49.25 -16.34
C ASN A 252 -4.57 -49.08 -15.51
N ASN A 253 -3.48 -49.76 -15.87
CA ASN A 253 -2.23 -49.68 -15.11
C ASN A 253 -1.44 -48.39 -15.37
N LEU A 254 -1.72 -47.67 -16.47
CA LEU A 254 -1.05 -46.41 -16.81
C LEU A 254 -1.68 -45.24 -16.06
N THR A 255 -3.01 -45.23 -15.98
CA THR A 255 -3.81 -44.14 -15.40
C THR A 255 -4.80 -44.65 -14.32
N PRO A 256 -4.33 -45.40 -13.31
CA PRO A 256 -5.19 -46.02 -12.31
C PRO A 256 -5.80 -44.99 -11.35
N VAL A 257 -7.04 -45.23 -10.93
CA VAL A 257 -7.68 -44.50 -9.82
C VAL A 257 -8.40 -45.48 -8.90
N PHE A 258 -8.44 -45.17 -7.61
CA PHE A 258 -9.26 -45.92 -6.67
C PHE A 258 -10.72 -45.50 -6.78
N VAL A 259 -11.64 -46.46 -6.81
CA VAL A 259 -13.08 -46.24 -6.89
C VAL A 259 -13.78 -47.09 -5.83
N SER A 260 -14.64 -46.48 -5.02
CA SER A 260 -15.51 -47.18 -4.07
C SER A 260 -16.97 -46.82 -4.27
N LYS A 261 -17.84 -47.80 -4.08
CA LYS A 261 -19.31 -47.67 -4.10
C LYS A 261 -19.85 -48.02 -2.73
N ASN A 262 -20.46 -47.07 -2.04
CA ASN A 262 -20.98 -47.26 -0.69
C ASN A 262 -22.49 -47.02 -0.70
N LYS A 263 -23.26 -47.94 -0.12
CA LYS A 263 -24.69 -47.73 0.07
C LYS A 263 -24.89 -46.64 1.12
N LEU A 264 -25.73 -45.65 0.82
CA LEU A 264 -26.13 -44.66 1.82
C LEU A 264 -27.34 -45.19 2.61
N GLU A 265 -27.35 -44.90 3.90
CA GLU A 265 -28.45 -45.19 4.81
C GLU A 265 -28.93 -43.89 5.44
N ASP A 266 -30.25 -43.74 5.58
CA ASP A 266 -30.83 -42.50 6.08
C ASP A 266 -30.34 -42.21 7.49
N ASN A 267 -29.84 -40.99 7.72
CA ASN A 267 -29.31 -40.52 8.99
C ASN A 267 -28.09 -41.30 9.54
N THR A 268 -27.43 -42.16 8.75
CA THR A 268 -26.21 -42.88 9.15
C THR A 268 -24.96 -42.21 8.54
N PRO A 269 -23.97 -41.78 9.34
CA PRO A 269 -22.76 -41.17 8.82
C PRO A 269 -21.75 -42.19 8.30
N LEU A 270 -21.13 -41.87 7.15
CA LEU A 270 -19.96 -42.53 6.60
C LEU A 270 -18.72 -41.68 6.80
N TYR A 271 -17.60 -42.31 7.15
CA TYR A 271 -16.32 -41.62 7.34
C TYR A 271 -15.28 -42.05 6.31
N PHE A 272 -14.52 -41.10 5.80
CA PHE A 272 -13.43 -41.32 4.86
C PHE A 272 -12.17 -40.65 5.40
N SER A 273 -11.02 -41.24 5.13
CA SER A 273 -9.74 -40.59 5.41
C SER A 273 -8.71 -40.95 4.36
N VAL A 274 -7.83 -40.01 4.03
CA VAL A 274 -6.59 -40.29 3.29
C VAL A 274 -5.45 -39.59 4.01
N TYR A 275 -4.41 -40.32 4.40
CA TYR A 275 -3.32 -39.79 5.21
C TYR A 275 -1.97 -40.40 4.84
N ARG A 276 -0.88 -39.71 5.19
CA ARG A 276 0.49 -40.17 4.94
C ARG A 276 0.87 -41.37 5.82
N LYS A 277 1.47 -42.40 5.21
CA LYS A 277 1.89 -43.62 5.91
C LYS A 277 3.26 -43.43 6.57
N ASP A 278 3.32 -42.55 7.57
CA ASP A 278 4.60 -42.15 8.19
C ASP A 278 4.80 -42.74 9.60
N SER A 279 3.73 -43.27 10.21
CA SER A 279 3.75 -43.87 11.54
C SER A 279 3.51 -45.38 11.49
N SER A 280 4.09 -46.13 12.44
CA SER A 280 3.76 -47.55 12.68
C SER A 280 2.32 -47.79 13.14
N ASP A 281 1.63 -46.75 13.63
CA ASP A 281 0.29 -46.85 14.20
C ASP A 281 -0.79 -46.90 13.11
N LYS A 282 -1.33 -48.11 12.86
CA LYS A 282 -2.34 -48.34 11.81
C LYS A 282 -3.72 -47.82 12.24
N MET A 283 -4.27 -46.86 11.49
CA MET A 283 -5.64 -46.36 11.69
C MET A 283 -6.66 -47.39 11.17
N THR A 284 -7.77 -47.58 11.89
CA THR A 284 -8.87 -48.46 11.49
C THR A 284 -10.15 -47.67 11.29
N TYR A 285 -11.09 -48.19 10.51
CA TYR A 285 -12.38 -47.53 10.27
C TYR A 285 -13.12 -47.22 11.58
N GLN A 286 -13.12 -48.15 12.55
CA GLN A 286 -13.78 -47.99 13.84
C GLN A 286 -13.23 -46.81 14.65
N ARG A 287 -11.99 -46.38 14.40
CA ARG A 287 -11.38 -45.22 15.08
C ARG A 287 -11.74 -43.89 14.42
N LEU A 288 -12.13 -43.88 13.14
CA LEU A 288 -12.37 -42.64 12.39
C LEU A 288 -13.40 -41.70 13.04
N PRO A 289 -14.56 -42.16 13.55
CA PRO A 289 -15.51 -41.26 14.20
C PRO A 289 -14.89 -40.51 15.39
N LYS A 290 -14.10 -41.20 16.22
CA LYS A 290 -13.44 -40.60 17.38
C LYS A 290 -12.35 -39.61 16.97
N VAL A 291 -11.57 -39.93 15.93
CA VAL A 291 -10.55 -39.03 15.39
C VAL A 291 -11.23 -37.78 14.82
N PHE A 292 -12.31 -37.95 14.06
CA PHE A 292 -13.12 -36.87 13.51
C PHE A 292 -13.63 -35.91 14.59
N ASP A 293 -14.25 -36.44 15.66
CA ASP A 293 -14.75 -35.63 16.77
C ASP A 293 -13.62 -34.89 17.51
N ASN A 294 -12.46 -35.53 17.68
CA ASN A 294 -11.29 -34.89 18.30
C ASN A 294 -10.74 -33.75 17.43
N THR A 295 -10.65 -33.95 16.12
CA THR A 295 -10.21 -32.92 15.18
C THR A 295 -11.20 -31.75 15.12
N CYS A 296 -12.52 -32.01 15.16
CA CYS A 296 -13.52 -30.96 15.29
C CYS A 296 -13.29 -30.12 16.56
N LYS A 297 -13.09 -30.77 17.71
CA LYS A 297 -12.82 -30.08 18.99
C LYS A 297 -11.52 -29.28 18.96
N TYR A 298 -10.49 -29.80 18.28
CA TYR A 298 -9.22 -29.10 18.10
C TYR A 298 -9.42 -27.76 17.37
N PHE A 299 -10.02 -27.77 16.17
CA PHE A 299 -10.23 -26.53 15.42
C PHE A 299 -11.25 -25.61 16.07
N GLN A 300 -12.27 -26.16 16.74
CA GLN A 300 -13.17 -25.33 17.54
C GLN A 300 -12.41 -24.59 18.64
N ALA A 301 -11.47 -25.25 19.33
CA ALA A 301 -10.66 -24.60 20.37
C ALA A 301 -9.72 -23.52 19.81
N ILE A 302 -9.17 -23.71 18.60
CA ILE A 302 -8.39 -22.68 17.92
C ILE A 302 -9.28 -21.51 17.50
N ALA A 303 -10.41 -21.77 16.83
CA ALA A 303 -11.35 -20.74 16.41
C ALA A 303 -11.98 -19.99 17.61
N ASP A 304 -12.18 -20.67 18.73
CA ASP A 304 -12.73 -20.09 19.96
C ASP A 304 -11.71 -19.26 20.76
N ARG A 305 -10.44 -19.26 20.34
CA ARG A 305 -9.38 -18.50 20.99
C ARG A 305 -9.64 -17.01 20.96
N VAL A 306 -10.21 -16.51 19.86
CA VAL A 306 -10.72 -15.15 19.74
C VAL A 306 -12.17 -15.20 19.29
N LYS A 307 -13.07 -14.72 20.15
CA LYS A 307 -14.47 -14.53 19.79
C LYS A 307 -14.79 -13.07 19.81
N ILE A 308 -15.50 -12.61 18.78
CA ILE A 308 -16.03 -11.27 18.74
C ILE A 308 -17.52 -11.27 18.43
N GLU A 309 -18.22 -10.31 19.02
CA GLU A 309 -19.60 -10.00 18.70
C GLU A 309 -19.69 -8.52 18.36
N THR A 310 -20.24 -8.22 17.18
CA THR A 310 -20.41 -6.87 16.70
C THR A 310 -21.79 -6.71 16.04
N PRO A 311 -22.31 -5.49 15.91
CA PRO A 311 -23.53 -5.22 15.15
C PRO A 311 -23.31 -5.37 13.63
N ASP A 312 -22.06 -5.51 13.18
CA ASP A 312 -21.70 -5.70 11.78
C ASP A 312 -21.44 -7.18 11.49
N PRO A 313 -22.37 -7.91 10.84
CA PRO A 313 -22.25 -9.36 10.71
C PRO A 313 -21.01 -9.78 9.93
N TYR A 314 -20.44 -8.92 9.08
CA TYR A 314 -19.24 -9.21 8.31
C TYR A 314 -17.97 -9.34 9.18
N LEU A 315 -17.99 -8.83 10.42
CA LEU A 315 -16.85 -8.97 11.33
C LEU A 315 -16.94 -10.19 12.23
N ASN A 316 -18.13 -10.76 12.47
CA ASN A 316 -18.29 -11.81 13.49
C ASN A 316 -17.58 -13.12 13.13
N THR A 317 -17.20 -13.32 11.87
CA THR A 317 -16.37 -14.44 11.42
C THR A 317 -14.87 -14.25 11.70
N LEU A 318 -14.42 -13.01 11.86
CA LEU A 318 -13.00 -12.64 11.83
C LEU A 318 -12.19 -13.23 12.99
N GLY A 319 -12.75 -13.32 14.20
CA GLY A 319 -12.02 -13.81 15.37
C GLY A 319 -11.57 -15.27 15.23
N GLY A 320 -12.47 -16.14 14.77
CA GLY A 320 -12.11 -17.53 14.52
C GLY A 320 -11.19 -17.68 13.31
N ASP A 321 -11.46 -16.91 12.27
CA ASP A 321 -10.70 -16.96 11.01
C ASP A 321 -9.23 -16.54 11.19
N ILE A 322 -8.97 -15.42 11.88
CA ILE A 322 -7.60 -14.97 12.18
C ILE A 322 -6.86 -15.95 13.09
N SER A 323 -7.57 -16.63 13.99
CA SER A 323 -6.98 -17.65 14.86
C SER A 323 -6.55 -18.89 14.06
N ILE A 324 -7.36 -19.32 13.09
CA ILE A 324 -7.01 -20.45 12.21
C ILE A 324 -5.87 -20.07 11.27
N ALA A 325 -5.89 -18.86 10.69
CA ALA A 325 -4.81 -18.38 9.82
C ALA A 325 -3.49 -18.23 10.59
N GLY A 326 -3.53 -17.65 11.80
CA GLY A 326 -2.39 -17.53 12.71
C GLY A 326 -1.81 -18.88 13.14
N ASP A 327 -2.65 -19.90 13.33
CA ASP A 327 -2.16 -21.27 13.56
C ASP A 327 -1.55 -21.89 12.29
N GLY A 328 -2.14 -21.62 11.11
CA GLY A 328 -1.68 -22.12 9.82
C GLY A 328 -0.29 -21.63 9.41
N ILE A 329 0.11 -20.43 9.84
CA ILE A 329 1.46 -19.90 9.63
C ILE A 329 2.47 -20.34 10.70
N TRP A 330 2.08 -21.08 11.74
CA TRP A 330 3.01 -21.55 12.76
C TRP A 330 3.72 -22.85 12.35
N GLU A 331 5.05 -22.89 12.49
CA GLU A 331 5.85 -24.12 12.38
C GLU A 331 7.06 -24.07 13.31
N SER A 332 7.00 -24.85 14.40
CA SER A 332 8.01 -24.78 15.46
C SER A 332 9.45 -24.85 14.91
N PRO A 333 10.28 -23.83 15.20
CA PRO A 333 10.15 -22.93 16.34
C PRO A 333 9.57 -21.53 16.02
N ALA A 334 9.11 -21.26 14.81
CA ALA A 334 8.82 -19.90 14.36
C ALA A 334 7.57 -19.80 13.47
N TYR A 335 7.03 -18.59 13.35
CA TYR A 335 6.05 -18.26 12.33
C TYR A 335 6.70 -18.23 10.94
N MET A 336 5.98 -18.74 9.96
CA MET A 336 6.35 -18.82 8.55
C MET A 336 5.99 -17.51 7.84
N HIS A 337 6.69 -17.18 6.77
CA HIS A 337 6.42 -15.97 5.98
C HIS A 337 5.05 -16.00 5.26
N GLY A 338 4.50 -17.19 4.97
CA GLY A 338 3.13 -17.37 4.49
C GLY A 338 2.63 -18.79 4.75
N ALA A 339 1.32 -19.01 4.74
CA ALA A 339 0.74 -20.33 4.99
C ALA A 339 0.88 -21.25 3.77
N VAL A 340 0.79 -20.69 2.54
CA VAL A 340 0.82 -21.43 1.26
C VAL A 340 1.95 -20.94 0.37
N ALA A 341 1.80 -19.78 -0.28
CA ALA A 341 2.89 -19.13 -0.98
C ALA A 341 3.96 -18.66 0.01
N TRP A 342 5.22 -18.77 -0.40
CA TRP A 342 6.37 -18.35 0.41
C TRP A 342 6.41 -18.97 1.82
N ARG A 343 5.87 -20.18 2.02
CA ARG A 343 5.99 -20.91 3.28
C ARG A 343 7.45 -21.29 3.56
N MET A 344 8.17 -20.40 4.22
CA MET A 344 9.55 -20.58 4.68
C MET A 344 9.79 -19.76 5.94
N TRP A 345 10.80 -20.12 6.72
CA TRP A 345 11.27 -19.29 7.82
C TRP A 345 11.96 -18.03 7.30
N LEU A 346 11.53 -16.90 7.84
CA LEU A 346 12.11 -15.58 7.60
C LEU A 346 11.82 -14.73 8.84
N ASN A 347 12.84 -14.28 9.56
CA ASN A 347 12.64 -13.48 10.77
C ASN A 347 12.03 -12.12 10.43
N GLY A 348 11.32 -11.54 11.41
CA GLY A 348 10.96 -10.13 11.40
C GLY A 348 10.04 -9.69 10.27
N TRP A 349 9.31 -10.58 9.61
CA TRP A 349 8.08 -10.12 8.96
C TRP A 349 7.02 -9.84 10.01
N ARG A 350 6.05 -8.98 9.73
CA ARG A 350 5.01 -8.56 10.71
C ARG A 350 4.03 -9.68 11.10
N GLY A 351 4.34 -10.94 10.79
CA GLY A 351 3.49 -12.09 11.13
C GLY A 351 3.53 -12.46 12.61
N LEU A 352 4.63 -12.20 13.32
CA LEU A 352 4.79 -12.62 14.71
C LEU A 352 3.93 -11.77 15.68
N TYR A 353 3.50 -10.56 15.29
CA TYR A 353 2.53 -9.78 16.09
C TYR A 353 1.28 -10.59 16.48
N VAL A 354 0.85 -11.53 15.63
CA VAL A 354 -0.31 -12.41 15.90
C VAL A 354 -0.16 -13.22 17.18
N ALA A 355 1.08 -13.50 17.60
CA ALA A 355 1.31 -14.36 18.73
C ALA A 355 0.76 -13.76 20.02
N ASP A 356 1.12 -12.53 20.37
CA ASP A 356 0.68 -11.92 21.62
C ASP A 356 -0.77 -11.43 21.56
N ASP A 357 -1.21 -10.88 20.42
CA ASP A 357 -2.60 -10.42 20.24
C ASP A 357 -3.62 -11.55 20.39
N LEU A 358 -3.24 -12.77 19.98
CA LEU A 358 -4.05 -13.97 20.18
C LEU A 358 -3.63 -14.75 21.45
N GLY A 359 -2.72 -14.26 22.28
CA GLY A 359 -2.33 -14.86 23.58
C GLY A 359 -1.37 -16.06 23.53
N TRP A 360 -0.74 -16.36 22.38
CA TRP A 360 0.30 -17.39 22.20
C TRP A 360 1.70 -16.89 22.59
N HIS A 361 1.83 -16.34 23.80
CA HIS A 361 3.10 -15.82 24.32
C HIS A 361 4.23 -16.87 24.36
N ASP A 362 3.86 -18.15 24.48
CA ASP A 362 4.78 -19.28 24.45
C ASP A 362 5.37 -19.51 23.06
N ARG A 363 4.57 -19.34 21.99
CA ARG A 363 5.04 -19.38 20.60
C ARG A 363 5.99 -18.21 20.33
N ALA A 364 5.60 -16.99 20.73
CA ALA A 364 6.46 -15.81 20.62
C ALA A 364 7.81 -16.02 21.31
N LYS A 365 7.79 -16.47 22.57
CA LYS A 365 9.00 -16.76 23.33
C LYS A 365 9.86 -17.85 22.68
N THR A 366 9.23 -18.87 22.10
CA THR A 366 9.94 -19.95 21.39
C THR A 366 10.67 -19.42 20.17
N GLU A 367 10.02 -18.58 19.38
CA GLU A 367 10.60 -17.93 18.21
C GLU A 367 11.75 -16.99 18.58
N PHE A 368 11.52 -16.08 19.53
CA PHE A 368 12.56 -15.16 19.99
C PHE A 368 13.77 -15.93 20.52
N CYS A 369 13.57 -17.03 21.27
CA CYS A 369 14.67 -17.88 21.70
C CYS A 369 15.45 -18.53 20.55
N ALA A 370 14.78 -18.84 19.44
CA ALA A 370 15.39 -19.45 18.27
C ALA A 370 16.25 -18.42 17.51
N TYR A 371 15.66 -17.27 17.13
CA TYR A 371 16.35 -16.22 16.38
C TYR A 371 17.39 -15.43 17.19
N ASN A 372 17.22 -15.27 18.51
CA ASN A 372 18.24 -14.62 19.34
C ASN A 372 19.60 -15.34 19.28
N LYS A 373 19.59 -16.67 19.08
CA LYS A 373 20.82 -17.46 18.89
C LYS A 373 21.45 -17.24 17.52
N MET A 374 20.69 -16.69 16.58
CA MET A 374 21.06 -16.46 15.19
C MET A 374 21.59 -15.04 14.95
N GLN A 375 21.70 -14.22 16.00
CA GLN A 375 22.32 -12.90 15.92
C GLN A 375 23.84 -12.99 15.94
N LEU A 376 24.50 -12.40 14.94
CA LEU A 376 25.95 -12.34 14.86
C LEU A 376 26.54 -11.60 16.06
N THR A 377 27.59 -12.16 16.67
CA THR A 377 28.40 -11.52 17.73
C THR A 377 29.75 -11.01 17.22
N ALA A 378 30.07 -11.28 15.95
CA ALA A 378 31.31 -10.86 15.29
C ALA A 378 31.19 -11.07 13.77
N PRO A 379 32.01 -10.38 12.95
CA PRO A 379 32.91 -9.28 13.33
C PRO A 379 32.15 -7.94 13.49
N ASP A 380 32.67 -7.02 14.29
CA ASP A 380 32.23 -5.62 14.33
C ASP A 380 32.93 -4.85 13.21
N THR A 381 32.16 -4.43 12.20
CA THR A 381 32.68 -3.81 10.98
C THR A 381 31.60 -2.97 10.32
N ALA A 382 32.01 -1.89 9.65
CA ALA A 382 31.14 -1.02 8.85
C ALA A 382 31.56 -1.01 7.36
N ILE A 383 32.28 -2.05 6.91
CA ILE A 383 32.79 -2.13 5.54
C ILE A 383 31.61 -2.31 4.57
N THR A 384 31.30 -1.28 3.81
CA THR A 384 30.34 -1.36 2.70
C THR A 384 30.97 -2.12 1.52
N PHE A 385 30.26 -3.12 0.99
CA PHE A 385 30.69 -3.91 -0.16
C PHE A 385 29.48 -4.21 -1.07
N PRO A 386 29.12 -3.29 -1.98
CA PRO A 386 28.07 -3.53 -2.96
C PRO A 386 28.46 -4.67 -3.91
N ASP A 387 27.54 -5.57 -4.24
CA ASP A 387 27.81 -6.79 -4.98
C ASP A 387 27.95 -6.54 -6.49
N PRO A 388 29.14 -6.77 -7.10
CA PRO A 388 29.32 -6.61 -8.54
C PRO A 388 28.44 -7.53 -9.39
N ASN A 389 28.04 -8.70 -8.87
CA ASN A 389 27.19 -9.65 -9.61
C ASN A 389 25.74 -9.15 -9.75
N PHE A 390 25.34 -8.21 -8.90
CA PHE A 390 24.02 -7.57 -8.93
C PHE A 390 24.14 -6.09 -9.30
N ASN A 391 25.14 -5.75 -10.13
CA ASN A 391 25.36 -4.40 -10.63
C ASN A 391 25.39 -3.34 -9.51
N LEU A 392 25.99 -3.70 -8.36
CA LEU A 392 26.12 -2.87 -7.16
C LEU A 392 24.81 -2.45 -6.50
N ALA A 393 23.65 -2.98 -6.92
CA ALA A 393 22.35 -2.54 -6.44
C ALA A 393 22.07 -2.89 -4.97
N ARG A 394 22.83 -3.83 -4.41
CA ARG A 394 22.72 -4.31 -3.02
C ARG A 394 24.08 -4.77 -2.48
N GLN A 395 24.18 -4.95 -1.17
CA GLN A 395 25.38 -5.48 -0.50
C GLN A 395 25.59 -6.98 -0.80
N LYS A 396 26.86 -7.40 -0.89
CA LYS A 396 27.23 -8.81 -1.06
C LYS A 396 26.88 -9.62 0.19
N GLU A 397 26.08 -10.68 0.01
CA GLU A 397 25.65 -11.61 1.06
C GLU A 397 26.85 -12.42 1.63
N LYS A 398 27.66 -11.77 2.46
CA LYS A 398 28.85 -12.34 3.09
C LYS A 398 29.05 -11.75 4.48
N ILE A 399 29.19 -12.61 5.48
CA ILE A 399 29.50 -12.19 6.86
C ILE A 399 30.80 -11.37 6.88
N GLY A 400 30.75 -10.24 7.59
CA GLY A 400 31.85 -9.29 7.78
C GLY A 400 31.89 -8.13 6.77
N VAL A 401 30.90 -8.01 5.89
CA VAL A 401 30.75 -6.86 4.98
C VAL A 401 29.28 -6.45 4.86
N GLY A 402 29.03 -5.22 4.42
CA GLY A 402 27.71 -4.62 4.35
C GLY A 402 27.02 -4.65 5.71
N ILE A 403 25.74 -5.04 5.69
CA ILE A 403 24.92 -5.17 6.90
C ILE A 403 25.23 -6.46 7.70
N TYR A 404 26.02 -7.41 7.16
CA TYR A 404 26.20 -8.75 7.74
C TYR A 404 27.31 -8.81 8.80
N ASN A 405 27.20 -7.97 9.82
CA ASN A 405 28.17 -7.79 10.90
C ASN A 405 27.52 -7.96 12.29
N GLU A 406 28.28 -7.76 13.38
CA GLU A 406 27.80 -7.91 14.76
C GLU A 406 26.48 -7.16 15.00
N GLY A 407 25.42 -7.91 15.34
CA GLY A 407 24.07 -7.41 15.55
C GLY A 407 23.04 -7.86 14.50
N TYR A 408 23.47 -8.25 13.30
CA TYR A 408 22.58 -8.82 12.27
C TYR A 408 21.99 -10.17 12.68
N ILE A 409 20.68 -10.36 12.49
CA ILE A 409 19.96 -11.61 12.80
C ILE A 409 19.74 -12.40 11.52
N THR A 410 20.27 -13.62 11.45
CA THR A 410 20.19 -14.44 10.24
C THR A 410 18.83 -15.13 10.10
N ARG A 411 18.40 -15.36 8.85
CA ARG A 411 17.03 -15.78 8.48
C ARG A 411 16.56 -17.14 8.97
N LEU A 412 17.45 -18.04 9.38
CA LEU A 412 17.08 -19.42 9.73
C LEU A 412 17.03 -19.56 11.25
N PRO A 413 15.85 -19.82 11.87
CA PRO A 413 15.70 -19.86 13.33
C PRO A 413 16.41 -21.06 13.96
N LYS A 414 16.74 -22.06 13.14
CA LYS A 414 17.61 -23.19 13.46
C LYS A 414 18.53 -23.37 12.27
N GLY A 415 19.84 -23.30 12.47
CA GLY A 415 20.79 -23.65 11.41
C GLY A 415 22.11 -22.92 11.49
N LYS A 416 22.72 -22.77 10.32
CA LYS A 416 23.97 -22.03 10.14
C LYS A 416 23.66 -20.54 10.06
N LEU A 417 24.58 -19.73 10.57
CA LEU A 417 24.58 -18.28 10.38
C LEU A 417 24.85 -17.99 8.90
N VAL A 418 23.83 -17.49 8.19
CA VAL A 418 23.90 -17.22 6.75
C VAL A 418 23.41 -15.81 6.47
N ALA A 419 24.21 -15.04 5.74
CA ALA A 419 23.85 -13.71 5.26
C ALA A 419 22.65 -13.79 4.30
N ASN A 420 21.75 -12.80 4.35
CA ASN A 420 20.58 -12.72 3.47
C ASN A 420 20.21 -11.25 3.23
N HIS A 421 19.84 -10.88 2.02
CA HIS A 421 19.61 -9.50 1.60
C HIS A 421 18.60 -8.63 2.37
N TYR A 422 17.86 -9.15 3.35
CA TYR A 422 16.90 -8.34 4.11
C TYR A 422 17.48 -7.83 5.43
N ASP A 423 17.17 -6.59 5.78
CA ASP A 423 17.23 -6.11 7.15
C ASP A 423 15.88 -6.35 7.83
N MET A 424 15.67 -7.57 8.33
CA MET A 424 14.49 -7.86 9.14
C MET A 424 14.73 -7.66 10.64
N ASN A 425 15.84 -7.01 11.02
CA ASN A 425 16.12 -6.75 12.43
C ASN A 425 15.13 -5.74 13.02
N LEU A 426 14.86 -4.64 12.32
CA LEU A 426 13.98 -3.57 12.80
C LEU A 426 12.63 -4.10 13.25
N VAL A 427 11.95 -4.83 12.37
CA VAL A 427 10.61 -5.37 12.64
C VAL A 427 10.67 -6.48 13.71
N TYR A 428 11.66 -7.38 13.66
CA TYR A 428 11.84 -8.41 14.70
C TYR A 428 12.04 -7.83 16.10
N ILE A 429 12.83 -6.76 16.21
CA ILE A 429 13.06 -6.08 17.49
C ILE A 429 11.82 -5.31 17.92
N ASP A 430 11.09 -4.65 17.02
CA ASP A 430 9.81 -4.02 17.36
C ASP A 430 8.80 -5.04 17.92
N GLU A 431 8.65 -6.20 17.26
CA GLU A 431 7.82 -7.31 17.74
C GLU A 431 8.25 -7.76 19.15
N MET A 432 9.54 -7.87 19.40
CA MET A 432 10.09 -8.24 20.71
C MET A 432 9.81 -7.17 21.78
N LEU A 433 9.93 -5.88 21.45
CA LEU A 433 9.63 -4.80 22.38
C LEU A 433 8.16 -4.80 22.77
N ARG A 434 7.26 -4.99 21.79
CA ARG A 434 5.81 -5.10 22.03
C ARG A 434 5.45 -6.36 22.83
N HIS A 435 6.14 -7.48 22.61
CA HIS A 435 5.99 -8.68 23.44
C HIS A 435 6.26 -8.39 24.94
N PHE A 436 7.28 -7.58 25.24
CA PHE A 436 7.57 -7.22 26.62
C PHE A 436 6.60 -6.19 27.20
N GLN A 437 6.06 -5.29 26.38
CA GLN A 437 4.93 -4.44 26.77
C GLN A 437 3.70 -5.28 27.10
N TRP A 438 3.47 -6.41 26.41
CA TRP A 438 2.35 -7.30 26.71
C TRP A 438 2.57 -8.14 27.97
N THR A 439 3.71 -8.84 28.04
CA THR A 439 3.93 -9.91 29.04
C THR A 439 4.57 -9.42 30.34
N GLY A 440 5.41 -8.38 30.26
CA GLY A 440 6.25 -7.95 31.38
C GLY A 440 7.20 -9.04 31.91
N ASP A 441 7.55 -10.07 31.13
CA ASP A 441 8.43 -11.17 31.56
C ASP A 441 9.88 -10.68 31.71
N THR A 442 10.19 -10.05 32.86
CA THR A 442 11.53 -9.50 33.13
C THR A 442 12.63 -10.56 33.17
N ALA A 443 12.29 -11.82 33.45
CA ALA A 443 13.26 -12.91 33.46
C ALA A 443 13.67 -13.28 32.03
N PHE A 444 12.73 -13.30 31.10
CA PHE A 444 13.04 -13.48 29.68
C PHE A 444 13.66 -12.23 29.06
N LEU A 445 13.19 -11.04 29.44
CA LEU A 445 13.77 -9.76 29.03
C LEU A 445 15.26 -9.65 29.34
N ARG A 446 15.70 -10.07 30.53
CA ARG A 446 17.13 -10.14 30.88
C ARG A 446 17.96 -10.99 29.91
N LYS A 447 17.39 -12.06 29.36
CA LYS A 447 18.06 -12.92 28.36
C LYS A 447 18.10 -12.28 26.98
N CYS A 448 17.12 -11.45 26.65
CA CYS A 448 17.01 -10.78 25.36
C CYS A 448 17.73 -9.42 25.32
N TRP A 449 18.01 -8.81 26.47
CA TRP A 449 18.64 -7.50 26.55
C TRP A 449 19.95 -7.37 25.76
N PRO A 450 20.89 -8.34 25.77
CA PRO A 450 22.09 -8.28 24.94
C PRO A 450 21.81 -8.29 23.42
N VAL A 451 20.67 -8.83 22.99
CA VAL A 451 20.25 -8.83 21.58
C VAL A 451 19.74 -7.46 21.17
N ILE A 452 18.87 -6.87 22.00
CA ILE A 452 18.32 -5.52 21.78
C ILE A 452 19.44 -4.48 21.72
N LYS A 453 20.37 -4.51 22.68
CA LYS A 453 21.49 -3.56 22.71
C LYS A 453 22.37 -3.67 21.46
N ARG A 454 22.78 -4.89 21.09
CA ARG A 454 23.57 -5.12 19.87
C ARG A 454 22.83 -4.68 18.61
N ASN A 455 21.50 -4.84 18.57
CA ASN A 455 20.72 -4.33 17.46
C ASN A 455 20.81 -2.80 17.33
N ILE A 456 20.58 -2.07 18.43
CA ILE A 456 20.65 -0.60 18.42
C ILE A 456 22.04 -0.12 17.97
N ASP A 457 23.10 -0.75 18.48
CA ASP A 457 24.47 -0.46 18.07
C ASP A 457 24.70 -0.77 16.57
N TRP A 458 24.09 -1.85 16.06
CA TRP A 458 24.16 -2.28 14.66
C TRP A 458 23.42 -1.34 13.70
N GLU A 459 22.19 -0.96 14.01
CA GLU A 459 21.42 0.04 13.27
C GLU A 459 22.22 1.32 13.12
N LYS A 460 22.78 1.82 14.24
CA LYS A 460 23.58 3.03 14.28
C LYS A 460 24.81 2.93 13.37
N ARG A 461 25.55 1.84 13.48
CA ARG A 461 26.79 1.58 12.73
C ARG A 461 26.55 1.47 11.22
N ASN A 462 25.42 0.92 10.80
CA ASN A 462 25.15 0.64 9.39
C ASN A 462 24.40 1.78 8.70
N PHE A 463 23.41 2.40 9.36
CA PHE A 463 22.44 3.26 8.69
C PHE A 463 22.44 4.73 9.15
N ASP A 464 23.10 5.08 10.26
CA ASP A 464 23.34 6.48 10.69
C ASP A 464 24.84 6.76 10.91
N GLN A 465 25.63 6.51 9.86
CA GLN A 465 27.10 6.64 9.89
C GLN A 465 27.62 8.07 10.04
N ASP A 466 26.84 9.09 9.64
CA ASP A 466 27.17 10.50 9.87
C ASP A 466 26.66 10.99 11.23
N ASN A 467 25.98 10.13 11.99
CA ASN A 467 25.49 10.41 13.32
C ASN A 467 24.58 11.66 13.33
N ASN A 468 23.73 11.81 12.31
CA ASN A 468 22.81 12.94 12.18
C ASN A 468 21.46 12.68 12.90
N GLY A 469 21.20 11.44 13.32
CA GLY A 469 19.99 11.01 14.00
C GLY A 469 18.91 10.48 13.06
N LEU A 470 19.18 10.30 11.78
CA LEU A 470 18.28 9.74 10.77
C LEU A 470 18.97 8.55 10.10
N PHE A 471 18.17 7.54 9.79
CA PHE A 471 18.63 6.23 9.38
C PHE A 471 18.22 5.98 7.92
N ASP A 472 19.12 5.37 7.14
CA ASP A 472 18.75 4.75 5.87
C ASP A 472 17.87 3.50 6.12
N ALA A 473 17.29 2.95 5.06
CA ALA A 473 16.45 1.76 5.09
C ALA A 473 16.96 0.72 4.08
N TYR A 474 17.07 -0.54 4.51
CA TYR A 474 17.63 -1.62 3.69
C TYR A 474 16.71 -2.85 3.67
N ALA A 475 15.67 -2.83 2.83
CA ALA A 475 14.71 -3.92 2.71
C ALA A 475 14.14 -4.41 4.06
N CYS A 476 13.50 -3.49 4.79
CA CYS A 476 12.97 -3.70 6.14
C CYS A 476 11.45 -3.53 6.26
N ILE A 477 10.73 -3.39 5.14
CA ILE A 477 9.27 -3.26 5.06
C ILE A 477 8.74 -3.99 3.82
N TRP A 478 7.43 -4.21 3.72
CA TRP A 478 6.79 -4.87 2.57
C TRP A 478 7.19 -4.29 1.20
N ALA A 479 7.22 -2.96 1.07
CA ALA A 479 7.53 -2.28 -0.19
C ALA A 479 9.00 -2.46 -0.65
N SER A 480 9.81 -3.23 0.09
CA SER A 480 11.25 -3.32 -0.09
C SER A 480 11.71 -3.78 -1.45
N ASP A 481 10.98 -4.64 -2.16
CA ASP A 481 11.48 -5.33 -3.36
C ASP A 481 11.91 -4.39 -4.49
N ALA A 482 11.39 -3.17 -4.52
CA ALA A 482 11.83 -2.13 -5.44
C ALA A 482 12.16 -0.79 -4.77
N LEU A 483 12.05 -0.70 -3.45
CA LEU A 483 12.40 0.50 -2.69
C LEU A 483 13.93 0.63 -2.60
N GLN A 484 14.44 1.79 -3.00
CA GLN A 484 15.87 2.08 -3.00
C GLN A 484 16.08 3.56 -2.71
N TYR A 485 16.75 3.89 -1.62
CA TYR A 485 17.00 5.27 -1.23
C TYR A 485 18.34 5.81 -1.73
N SER A 486 19.20 4.94 -2.28
CA SER A 486 20.52 5.32 -2.79
C SER A 486 21.30 6.18 -1.76
N GLY A 487 21.18 5.85 -0.47
CA GLY A 487 21.66 6.66 0.64
C GLY A 487 20.69 7.80 0.97
N GLY A 488 19.93 7.66 2.06
CA GLY A 488 18.98 8.68 2.46
C GLY A 488 18.67 8.71 3.96
N ASP A 489 18.19 9.86 4.43
CA ASP A 489 17.59 10.01 5.76
C ASP A 489 16.10 9.62 5.67
N VAL A 490 15.75 8.40 6.06
CA VAL A 490 14.43 7.79 5.76
C VAL A 490 13.48 7.86 6.96
N ALA A 491 12.23 8.27 6.73
CA ALA A 491 11.26 8.52 7.80
C ALA A 491 10.89 7.24 8.60
N HIS A 492 10.49 6.16 7.92
CA HIS A 492 10.00 4.96 8.61
C HIS A 492 11.11 4.22 9.39
N SER A 493 12.31 4.09 8.82
CA SER A 493 13.47 3.48 9.51
C SER A 493 13.90 4.30 10.73
N SER A 494 13.91 5.63 10.60
CA SER A 494 14.17 6.53 11.72
C SER A 494 13.09 6.42 12.82
N ALA A 495 11.83 6.22 12.44
CA ALA A 495 10.73 6.03 13.39
C ALA A 495 10.90 4.74 14.21
N TYR A 496 11.24 3.62 13.56
CA TYR A 496 11.55 2.37 14.26
C TYR A 496 12.73 2.54 15.23
N ASN A 497 13.80 3.20 14.80
CA ASN A 497 14.98 3.44 15.64
C ASN A 497 14.68 4.40 16.83
N TYR A 498 13.81 5.40 16.64
CA TYR A 498 13.28 6.22 17.73
C TYR A 498 12.55 5.36 18.76
N TYR A 499 11.61 4.52 18.30
CA TYR A 499 10.81 3.66 19.17
C TYR A 499 11.71 2.67 19.93
N ALA A 500 12.65 2.02 19.24
CA ALA A 500 13.58 1.07 19.84
C ALA A 500 14.43 1.71 20.95
N ASN A 501 14.97 2.91 20.75
CA ASN A 501 15.71 3.63 21.78
C ASN A 501 14.81 4.07 22.95
N LYS A 502 13.59 4.55 22.65
CA LYS A 502 12.62 4.94 23.68
C LYS A 502 12.28 3.76 24.60
N GLU A 503 11.97 2.59 24.02
CA GLU A 503 11.64 1.39 24.79
C GLU A 503 12.88 0.77 25.46
N ALA A 504 14.05 0.83 24.82
CA ALA A 504 15.30 0.39 25.45
C ALA A 504 15.64 1.20 26.71
N ALA A 505 15.31 2.49 26.77
CA ALA A 505 15.45 3.29 27.99
C ALA A 505 14.54 2.78 29.12
N VAL A 506 13.31 2.41 28.81
CA VAL A 506 12.37 1.80 29.78
C VAL A 506 12.92 0.48 30.27
N ILE A 507 13.35 -0.39 29.36
CA ILE A 507 13.93 -1.70 29.68
C ILE A 507 15.20 -1.56 30.53
N ALA A 508 16.11 -0.67 30.15
CA ALA A 508 17.36 -0.41 30.89
C ALA A 508 17.03 -0.07 32.34
N LYS A 509 16.12 0.89 32.56
CA LYS A 509 15.66 1.26 33.90
C LYS A 509 15.04 0.07 34.64
N THR A 510 14.14 -0.68 34.01
CA THR A 510 13.47 -1.86 34.61
C THR A 510 14.46 -2.96 35.02
N LEU A 511 15.57 -3.10 34.30
CA LEU A 511 16.61 -4.09 34.58
C LEU A 511 17.74 -3.57 35.49
N GLY A 512 17.74 -2.30 35.86
CA GLY A 512 18.79 -1.68 36.69
C GLY A 512 20.04 -1.23 35.91
N TYR A 513 19.94 -1.06 34.59
CA TYR A 513 20.97 -0.45 33.74
C TYR A 513 20.71 1.06 33.55
N GLU A 514 21.75 1.78 33.10
CA GLU A 514 21.67 3.22 32.84
C GLU A 514 20.79 3.53 31.61
N PRO A 515 19.67 4.27 31.76
CA PRO A 515 18.76 4.55 30.65
C PRO A 515 19.19 5.74 29.78
N GLN A 516 20.09 6.60 30.28
CA GLN A 516 20.39 7.91 29.69
C GLN A 516 20.91 7.87 28.24
N PRO A 517 21.79 6.93 27.83
CA PRO A 517 22.27 6.87 26.45
C PRO A 517 21.12 6.71 25.44
N PHE A 518 20.16 5.84 25.76
CA PHE A 518 18.99 5.57 24.90
C PHE A 518 18.01 6.77 24.87
N LEU A 519 17.82 7.45 26.00
CA LEU A 519 16.99 8.67 26.06
C LEU A 519 17.58 9.80 25.20
N VAL A 520 18.89 10.00 25.26
CA VAL A 520 19.59 11.01 24.46
C VAL A 520 19.46 10.69 22.97
N GLU A 521 19.66 9.44 22.59
CA GLU A 521 19.55 9.03 21.19
C GLU A 521 18.11 9.15 20.67
N ALA A 522 17.10 8.68 21.43
CA ALA A 522 15.69 8.86 21.07
C ALA A 522 15.32 10.35 20.89
N ALA A 523 15.77 11.21 21.79
CA ALA A 523 15.53 12.65 21.68
C ALA A 523 16.19 13.26 20.42
N LYS A 524 17.41 12.81 20.11
CA LYS A 524 18.14 13.23 18.91
C LYS A 524 17.40 12.82 17.63
N ILE A 525 16.95 11.58 17.53
CA ILE A 525 16.23 11.07 16.37
C ILE A 525 14.94 11.86 16.15
N LYS A 526 14.11 12.01 17.19
CA LYS A 526 12.86 12.78 17.12
C LYS A 526 13.09 14.24 16.71
N ALA A 527 14.13 14.88 17.26
CA ALA A 527 14.51 16.24 16.88
C ALA A 527 14.96 16.32 15.41
N ALA A 528 15.72 15.35 14.92
CA ALA A 528 16.16 15.29 13.53
C ALA A 528 14.97 15.10 12.58
N MET A 529 14.05 14.19 12.88
CA MET A 529 12.82 13.98 12.09
C MET A 529 11.99 15.26 11.99
N ASN A 530 11.77 15.94 13.12
CA ASN A 530 11.01 17.21 13.15
C ASN A 530 11.73 18.39 12.48
N ARG A 531 13.06 18.39 12.45
CA ARG A 531 13.83 19.48 11.84
C ARG A 531 14.02 19.31 10.33
N ILE A 532 14.23 18.07 9.89
CA ILE A 532 14.68 17.76 8.53
C ILE A 532 13.54 17.22 7.66
N LEU A 533 12.71 16.34 8.21
CA LEU A 533 11.68 15.62 7.45
C LEU A 533 10.28 16.22 7.60
N TRP A 534 9.96 16.83 8.75
CA TRP A 534 8.65 17.47 8.95
C TRP A 534 8.50 18.70 8.05
N MET A 535 7.43 18.74 7.26
CA MET A 535 7.12 19.88 6.40
C MET A 535 5.99 20.71 7.05
N PRO A 536 6.30 21.73 7.87
CA PRO A 536 5.30 22.44 8.67
C PRO A 536 4.25 23.19 7.83
N ASP A 537 4.59 23.61 6.61
CA ASP A 537 3.64 24.23 5.67
C ASP A 537 2.65 23.20 5.08
N ARG A 538 2.97 21.91 5.17
CA ARG A 538 2.19 20.80 4.59
C ARG A 538 1.46 19.97 5.62
N GLY A 539 2.09 19.66 6.76
CA GLY A 539 1.50 18.87 7.84
C GLY A 539 1.78 17.37 7.76
N TRP A 540 2.88 16.96 7.13
CA TRP A 540 3.36 15.57 7.16
C TRP A 540 4.89 15.50 7.05
N TYR A 541 5.46 14.34 7.41
CA TYR A 541 6.87 14.03 7.15
C TYR A 541 7.08 13.72 5.67
N ALA A 542 8.16 14.25 5.09
CA ALA A 542 8.67 13.77 3.81
C ALA A 542 9.06 12.29 3.89
N GLU A 543 9.05 11.62 2.74
CA GLU A 543 9.43 10.20 2.65
C GLU A 543 10.88 9.99 3.09
N TYR A 544 11.79 10.75 2.49
CA TYR A 544 13.20 10.75 2.82
C TYR A 544 13.87 12.04 2.31
N LYS A 545 15.11 12.25 2.76
CA LYS A 545 16.03 13.25 2.19
C LYS A 545 17.22 12.54 1.56
N ASP A 546 17.53 12.86 0.31
CA ASP A 546 18.71 12.33 -0.38
C ASP A 546 19.99 12.68 0.37
N ARG A 547 20.96 11.76 0.40
CA ARG A 547 22.31 12.01 0.95
C ARG A 547 23.30 12.51 -0.10
N LEU A 548 23.05 12.18 -1.37
CA LEU A 548 23.89 12.55 -2.52
C LEU A 548 23.39 13.81 -3.24
N GLY A 549 24.26 14.35 -4.10
CA GLY A 549 23.92 15.44 -5.01
C GLY A 549 23.40 16.70 -4.30
N LEU A 550 22.22 17.17 -4.69
CA LEU A 550 21.57 18.36 -4.13
C LEU A 550 20.80 18.10 -2.83
N GLN A 551 20.82 16.86 -2.31
CA GLN A 551 20.18 16.47 -1.06
C GLN A 551 18.71 16.87 -0.96
N LEU A 552 17.94 16.53 -2.00
CA LEU A 552 16.55 16.92 -2.14
C LEU A 552 15.67 16.18 -1.15
N LEU A 553 14.54 16.80 -0.81
CA LEU A 553 13.51 16.22 0.04
C LEU A 553 12.40 15.62 -0.84
N HIS A 554 12.07 14.34 -0.65
CA HIS A 554 10.96 13.68 -1.33
C HIS A 554 9.65 13.95 -0.59
N LYS A 555 8.87 14.92 -1.09
CA LYS A 555 7.71 15.47 -0.36
C LYS A 555 6.45 14.61 -0.42
N ASP A 556 6.41 13.65 -1.32
CA ASP A 556 5.26 12.77 -1.56
C ASP A 556 5.45 11.50 -0.73
N ALA A 557 4.88 11.48 0.47
CA ALA A 557 4.99 10.37 1.40
C ALA A 557 4.16 9.16 0.93
N ALA A 558 4.68 7.95 1.16
CA ALA A 558 3.92 6.72 1.04
C ALA A 558 3.06 6.44 2.29
N LEU A 559 2.16 5.45 2.21
CA LEU A 559 1.39 5.01 3.39
C LEU A 559 2.30 4.63 4.57
N TRP A 560 3.41 3.94 4.30
CA TRP A 560 4.34 3.47 5.33
C TRP A 560 5.08 4.58 6.07
N THR A 561 5.31 5.72 5.43
CA THR A 561 5.83 6.91 6.12
C THR A 561 4.82 7.43 7.14
N ILE A 562 3.52 7.33 6.84
CA ILE A 562 2.47 7.78 7.74
C ILE A 562 2.27 6.81 8.91
N TYR A 563 1.95 5.54 8.61
CA TYR A 563 1.56 4.62 9.66
C TYR A 563 2.74 4.21 10.56
N HIS A 564 3.98 4.05 10.06
CA HIS A 564 5.12 3.68 10.92
C HIS A 564 5.52 4.82 11.86
N SER A 565 5.48 6.06 11.38
CA SER A 565 5.78 7.22 12.23
C SER A 565 4.78 7.35 13.38
N ILE A 566 3.49 7.14 13.10
CA ILE A 566 2.43 7.18 14.11
C ILE A 566 2.56 5.98 15.08
N ASP A 567 2.71 4.75 14.58
CA ASP A 567 2.81 3.52 15.40
C ASP A 567 4.09 3.44 16.25
N SER A 568 5.07 4.30 15.93
CA SER A 568 6.34 4.46 16.67
C SER A 568 6.33 5.64 17.65
N ASP A 569 5.18 6.31 17.84
CA ASP A 569 5.00 7.48 18.72
C ASP A 569 5.88 8.70 18.38
N VAL A 570 6.28 8.86 17.11
CA VAL A 570 7.07 10.01 16.68
C VAL A 570 6.27 11.32 16.73
N PRO A 571 5.14 11.46 16.00
CA PRO A 571 4.37 12.70 15.96
C PRO A 571 3.62 12.97 17.27
N ASP A 572 3.34 14.23 17.56
CA ASP A 572 2.29 14.57 18.52
C ASP A 572 0.87 14.39 17.93
N GLY A 573 -0.17 14.59 18.75
CA GLY A 573 -1.55 14.41 18.29
C GLY A 573 -1.97 15.33 17.14
N PHE A 574 -1.44 16.56 17.07
CA PHE A 574 -1.75 17.49 15.99
C PHE A 574 -1.07 17.05 14.69
N GLN A 575 0.21 16.70 14.77
CA GLN A 575 0.97 16.17 13.64
C GLN A 575 0.34 14.88 13.12
N ALA A 576 -0.03 13.94 14.00
CA ALA A 576 -0.70 12.69 13.61
C ALA A 576 -2.01 12.96 12.87
N TYR A 577 -2.83 13.91 13.36
CA TYR A 577 -4.06 14.29 12.66
C TYR A 577 -3.78 14.85 11.25
N GLN A 578 -2.80 15.75 11.11
CA GLN A 578 -2.44 16.32 9.80
C GLN A 578 -1.89 15.26 8.84
N MET A 579 -1.10 14.32 9.34
CA MET A 579 -0.59 13.19 8.56
C MET A 579 -1.71 12.28 8.06
N LEU A 580 -2.73 12.01 8.88
CA LEU A 580 -3.92 11.26 8.43
C LEU A 580 -4.75 12.07 7.41
N ARG A 581 -4.76 13.41 7.49
CA ARG A 581 -5.37 14.26 6.47
C ARG A 581 -4.63 14.21 5.14
N TYR A 582 -3.31 14.02 5.13
CA TYR A 582 -2.56 13.73 3.90
C TYR A 582 -3.09 12.47 3.22
N VAL A 583 -3.29 11.37 3.97
CA VAL A 583 -3.87 10.13 3.42
C VAL A 583 -5.22 10.40 2.78
N ASP A 584 -6.14 11.10 3.46
CA ASP A 584 -7.48 11.38 2.92
C ASP A 584 -7.49 12.20 1.61
N THR A 585 -6.44 12.98 1.35
CA THR A 585 -6.45 14.01 0.29
C THR A 585 -5.45 13.79 -0.82
N HIS A 586 -4.40 12.99 -0.59
CA HIS A 586 -3.30 12.77 -1.53
C HIS A 586 -3.14 11.30 -1.92
N ILE A 587 -3.44 10.34 -1.04
CA ILE A 587 -3.35 8.91 -1.39
C ILE A 587 -4.60 8.51 -2.18
N PRO A 588 -4.45 7.82 -3.33
CA PRO A 588 -5.58 7.40 -4.14
C PRO A 588 -6.55 6.46 -3.40
N HIS A 589 -7.86 6.74 -3.56
CA HIS A 589 -8.95 5.95 -3.02
C HIS A 589 -9.64 5.18 -4.15
N ILE A 590 -9.47 3.86 -4.18
CA ILE A 590 -10.02 2.97 -5.22
C ILE A 590 -11.40 2.48 -4.75
N PRO A 591 -12.51 2.95 -5.34
CA PRO A 591 -13.84 2.66 -4.81
C PRO A 591 -14.25 1.20 -5.04
N ILE A 592 -14.75 0.56 -3.99
CA ILE A 592 -15.34 -0.77 -4.05
C ILE A 592 -16.80 -0.64 -4.48
N LYS A 593 -17.12 -1.09 -5.69
CA LYS A 593 -18.49 -1.06 -6.23
C LYS A 593 -19.10 -2.45 -6.16
N CYS A 594 -19.99 -2.68 -5.20
CA CYS A 594 -20.74 -3.92 -5.06
C CYS A 594 -22.20 -3.63 -4.69
N PRO A 595 -23.18 -3.82 -5.60
CA PRO A 595 -24.60 -3.58 -5.33
C PRO A 595 -25.14 -4.36 -4.11
N GLY A 596 -24.54 -5.52 -3.80
CA GLY A 596 -24.90 -6.34 -2.64
C GLY A 596 -24.41 -5.79 -1.29
N LEU A 597 -23.57 -4.75 -1.27
CA LEU A 597 -23.04 -4.13 -0.06
C LEU A 597 -23.62 -2.72 0.14
N LYS A 598 -24.06 -2.43 1.37
CA LYS A 598 -24.48 -1.08 1.77
C LYS A 598 -23.29 -0.32 2.34
N GLY A 599 -22.98 0.84 1.78
CA GLY A 599 -21.91 1.73 2.26
C GLY A 599 -20.98 2.19 1.14
N ASN A 600 -20.09 3.12 1.49
CA ASN A 600 -19.05 3.61 0.59
C ASN A 600 -17.71 3.07 1.07
N TYR A 601 -17.24 2.00 0.42
CA TYR A 601 -15.99 1.32 0.75
C TYR A 601 -14.94 1.58 -0.33
N TYR A 602 -13.67 1.51 0.02
CA TYR A 602 -12.56 1.68 -0.92
C TYR A 602 -11.29 1.01 -0.41
N MET A 603 -10.39 0.74 -1.35
CA MET A 603 -9.01 0.34 -1.09
C MET A 603 -8.08 1.53 -1.29
N LEU A 604 -6.90 1.49 -0.67
CA LEU A 604 -5.82 2.47 -0.85
C LEU A 604 -4.67 1.82 -1.63
N SER A 605 -4.06 2.55 -2.57
CA SER A 605 -2.74 2.17 -3.07
C SER A 605 -1.67 2.60 -2.07
N THR A 606 -0.58 1.84 -1.97
CA THR A 606 0.52 2.19 -1.07
C THR A 606 1.21 3.50 -1.45
N THR A 607 1.28 3.77 -2.76
CA THR A 607 1.71 5.04 -3.36
C THR A 607 0.99 5.25 -4.69
N ASP A 608 1.08 6.46 -5.24
CA ASP A 608 0.74 6.80 -6.62
C ASP A 608 2.00 7.14 -7.45
N TRP A 609 3.17 6.75 -6.95
CA TRP A 609 4.47 7.08 -7.54
C TRP A 609 4.60 6.50 -8.94
N MET A 610 5.24 7.22 -9.84
CA MET A 610 5.37 6.82 -11.25
C MET A 610 6.83 6.84 -11.75
N PRO A 611 7.23 5.91 -12.64
CA PRO A 611 6.42 4.83 -13.24
C PRO A 611 5.98 3.77 -12.23
N TYR A 612 4.93 3.00 -12.56
CA TYR A 612 4.50 1.88 -11.71
C TYR A 612 5.64 0.88 -11.54
N VAL A 613 5.92 0.48 -10.31
CA VAL A 613 6.87 -0.59 -9.99
C VAL A 613 6.27 -1.53 -8.95
N TRP A 614 6.55 -2.83 -9.09
CA TRP A 614 6.20 -3.85 -8.10
C TRP A 614 6.65 -3.43 -6.68
N SER A 615 5.88 -3.83 -5.67
CA SER A 615 6.01 -3.53 -4.23
C SER A 615 5.76 -2.08 -3.80
N LEU A 616 6.08 -1.07 -4.62
CA LEU A 616 5.91 0.35 -4.26
C LEU A 616 4.47 0.83 -4.39
N ASN A 617 3.74 0.27 -5.35
CA ASN A 617 2.48 0.81 -5.84
C ASN A 617 1.28 -0.10 -5.57
N ASN A 618 1.49 -1.21 -4.88
CA ASN A 618 0.48 -2.25 -4.77
C ASN A 618 -0.71 -1.84 -3.90
N VAL A 619 -1.80 -2.58 -4.05
CA VAL A 619 -2.94 -2.53 -3.11
C VAL A 619 -2.81 -3.74 -2.19
N VAL A 620 -2.45 -3.50 -0.92
CA VAL A 620 -1.93 -4.53 -0.01
C VAL A 620 -2.75 -4.52 1.27
N MET A 621 -3.27 -5.68 1.69
CA MET A 621 -4.14 -5.77 2.88
C MET A 621 -3.42 -5.33 4.16
N ALA A 622 -2.18 -5.80 4.38
CA ALA A 622 -1.41 -5.47 5.58
C ALA A 622 -1.15 -3.96 5.72
N GLU A 623 -0.85 -3.27 4.61
CA GLU A 623 -0.62 -1.82 4.57
C GLU A 623 -1.89 -1.04 4.90
N MET A 624 -3.05 -1.52 4.45
CA MET A 624 -4.33 -0.93 4.83
C MET A 624 -4.72 -1.24 6.28
N SER A 625 -4.47 -2.45 6.78
CA SER A 625 -4.67 -2.80 8.19
C SER A 625 -3.83 -1.89 9.10
N HIS A 626 -2.57 -1.65 8.76
CA HIS A 626 -1.70 -0.78 9.53
C HIS A 626 -2.14 0.69 9.44
N THR A 627 -2.58 1.12 8.25
CA THR A 627 -3.16 2.45 8.08
C THR A 627 -4.41 2.61 8.95
N ALA A 628 -5.31 1.62 8.99
CA ALA A 628 -6.48 1.63 9.89
C ALA A 628 -6.06 1.73 11.36
N LEU A 629 -5.03 0.99 11.80
CA LEU A 629 -4.44 1.11 13.13
C LEU A 629 -3.95 2.54 13.42
N ALA A 630 -3.24 3.17 12.49
CA ALA A 630 -2.80 4.55 12.62
C ALA A 630 -3.98 5.55 12.72
N TYR A 631 -5.09 5.31 12.01
CA TYR A 631 -6.31 6.12 12.16
C TYR A 631 -6.94 5.98 13.56
N TRP A 632 -6.93 4.78 14.16
CA TRP A 632 -7.35 4.60 15.56
C TRP A 632 -6.41 5.28 16.55
N GLN A 633 -5.09 5.14 16.35
CA GLN A 633 -4.08 5.81 17.17
C GLN A 633 -4.18 7.35 17.08
N GLY A 634 -4.56 7.89 15.91
CA GLY A 634 -4.86 9.30 15.68
C GLY A 634 -6.28 9.74 16.09
N GLY A 635 -7.08 8.88 16.72
CA GLY A 635 -8.41 9.23 17.26
C GLY A 635 -9.54 9.35 16.22
N ARG A 636 -9.36 8.83 15.01
CA ARG A 636 -10.31 8.92 13.89
C ARG A 636 -11.09 7.62 13.65
N ASN A 637 -11.76 7.15 14.69
CA ASN A 637 -12.43 5.84 14.74
C ASN A 637 -13.35 5.50 13.56
N GLU A 638 -14.14 6.46 13.05
CA GLU A 638 -15.07 6.19 11.93
C GLU A 638 -14.32 5.83 10.65
N GLU A 639 -13.22 6.53 10.38
CA GLU A 639 -12.40 6.31 9.20
C GLU A 639 -11.57 5.03 9.35
N ALA A 640 -11.00 4.82 10.54
CA ALA A 640 -10.30 3.59 10.89
C ALA A 640 -11.17 2.35 10.63
N PHE A 641 -12.40 2.37 11.15
CA PHE A 641 -13.35 1.29 10.95
C PHE A 641 -13.76 1.13 9.49
N ARG A 642 -13.96 2.23 8.75
CA ARG A 642 -14.30 2.17 7.33
C ARG A 642 -13.21 1.49 6.51
N LEU A 643 -11.94 1.80 6.75
CA LEU A 643 -10.79 1.15 6.11
C LEU A 643 -10.70 -0.33 6.49
N PHE A 644 -10.75 -0.61 7.79
CA PHE A 644 -10.70 -1.98 8.32
C PHE A 644 -11.85 -2.85 7.81
N LYS A 645 -13.07 -2.31 7.72
CA LYS A 645 -14.19 -3.02 7.12
C LYS A 645 -14.00 -3.19 5.61
N SER A 646 -13.47 -2.18 4.91
CA SER A 646 -13.29 -2.24 3.45
C SER A 646 -12.41 -3.43 3.03
N MET A 647 -11.27 -3.63 3.69
CA MET A 647 -10.40 -4.79 3.39
C MET A 647 -11.05 -6.14 3.77
N ILE A 648 -11.76 -6.20 4.90
CA ILE A 648 -12.42 -7.43 5.35
C ILE A 648 -13.50 -7.85 4.34
N VAL A 649 -14.38 -6.92 3.95
CA VAL A 649 -15.42 -7.24 2.96
C VAL A 649 -14.80 -7.59 1.61
N GLU A 650 -13.76 -6.87 1.20
CA GLU A 650 -13.11 -7.07 -0.08
C GLU A 650 -12.45 -8.45 -0.17
N SER A 651 -11.48 -8.74 0.71
CA SER A 651 -10.74 -9.99 0.70
C SER A 651 -11.62 -11.20 1.05
N MET A 652 -12.41 -11.12 2.13
CA MET A 652 -13.06 -12.31 2.70
C MET A 652 -14.45 -12.62 2.13
N TYR A 653 -15.13 -11.64 1.50
CA TYR A 653 -16.51 -11.80 1.03
C TYR A 653 -16.69 -11.50 -0.45
N LEU A 654 -15.85 -10.64 -1.05
CA LEU A 654 -15.82 -10.39 -2.49
C LEU A 654 -14.72 -11.20 -3.18
N GLY A 655 -13.64 -11.55 -2.47
CA GLY A 655 -12.46 -12.28 -2.96
C GLY A 655 -12.74 -13.73 -3.32
N SER A 656 -11.73 -14.39 -3.88
CA SER A 656 -11.83 -15.75 -4.39
C SER A 656 -11.83 -16.80 -3.29
N SER A 657 -11.25 -16.50 -2.12
CA SER A 657 -11.18 -17.39 -0.96
C SER A 657 -11.98 -16.83 0.22
N PRO A 658 -12.91 -17.60 0.83
CA PRO A 658 -13.61 -17.14 2.03
C PRO A 658 -12.64 -17.02 3.21
N GLY A 659 -12.74 -15.95 3.99
CA GLY A 659 -11.88 -15.73 5.17
C GLY A 659 -10.40 -15.55 4.83
N ASN A 660 -10.07 -14.98 3.67
CA ASN A 660 -8.69 -14.85 3.25
C ASN A 660 -7.99 -13.65 3.91
N PHE A 661 -6.77 -13.86 4.41
CA PHE A 661 -5.81 -12.79 4.67
C PHE A 661 -4.84 -12.70 3.49
N GLU A 662 -5.31 -12.13 2.38
CA GLU A 662 -4.53 -12.04 1.15
C GLU A 662 -3.39 -11.03 1.27
N GLN A 663 -2.30 -11.23 0.53
CA GLN A 663 -1.23 -10.24 0.47
C GLN A 663 -1.58 -9.08 -0.48
N ILE A 664 -1.98 -9.40 -1.72
CA ILE A 664 -2.31 -8.42 -2.75
C ILE A 664 -3.79 -8.51 -3.08
N SER A 665 -4.44 -7.36 -3.13
CA SER A 665 -5.87 -7.25 -3.44
C SER A 665 -6.18 -7.38 -4.92
N TYR A 666 -7.40 -7.82 -5.24
CA TYR A 666 -7.93 -7.76 -6.60
C TYR A 666 -7.80 -6.37 -7.24
N TYR A 667 -7.89 -5.30 -6.44
CA TYR A 667 -7.79 -3.93 -6.94
C TYR A 667 -6.39 -3.52 -7.35
N ASP A 668 -5.38 -4.36 -7.10
CA ASP A 668 -4.08 -4.20 -7.73
C ASP A 668 -4.19 -4.44 -9.24
N LYS A 669 -4.01 -3.37 -10.01
CA LYS A 669 -4.18 -3.37 -11.46
C LYS A 669 -3.29 -4.36 -12.20
N ASN A 670 -2.08 -4.62 -11.70
CA ASN A 670 -1.06 -5.35 -12.45
C ASN A 670 -0.93 -6.81 -11.98
N ARG A 671 -1.40 -7.13 -10.78
CA ARG A 671 -1.23 -8.44 -10.15
C ARG A 671 -2.54 -9.13 -9.81
N GLY A 672 -3.59 -8.38 -9.49
CA GLY A 672 -4.83 -8.92 -8.95
C GLY A 672 -4.63 -9.61 -7.59
N GLU A 673 -5.64 -10.38 -7.18
CA GLU A 673 -5.66 -11.11 -5.91
C GLU A 673 -4.54 -12.17 -5.88
N LEU A 674 -3.63 -12.08 -4.90
CA LEU A 674 -2.50 -12.99 -4.73
C LEU A 674 -2.20 -13.32 -3.27
N PHE A 675 -1.75 -14.56 -3.09
CA PHE A 675 -1.20 -15.16 -1.88
C PHE A 675 -2.19 -15.26 -0.73
N ARG A 676 -2.73 -16.46 -0.51
CA ARG A 676 -3.71 -16.67 0.55
C ARG A 676 -3.04 -16.80 1.91
N ASP A 677 -3.73 -16.31 2.95
CA ASP A 677 -3.32 -16.41 4.36
C ASP A 677 -1.82 -16.14 4.56
N PHE A 678 -1.42 -14.93 4.14
CA PHE A 678 -0.04 -14.48 4.22
C PHE A 678 0.27 -13.93 5.61
N ALA A 679 1.50 -14.10 6.12
CA ALA A 679 1.77 -13.81 7.53
C ALA A 679 1.66 -12.32 7.85
N ASP A 680 2.13 -11.46 6.94
CA ASP A 680 2.12 -10.00 7.08
C ASP A 680 0.70 -9.43 7.35
N PRO A 681 -0.34 -9.72 6.54
CA PRO A 681 -1.71 -9.26 6.80
C PRO A 681 -2.35 -9.95 8.01
N ILE A 682 -2.02 -11.21 8.31
CA ILE A 682 -2.52 -11.90 9.52
C ILE A 682 -2.07 -11.14 10.78
N GLY A 683 -0.76 -10.88 10.90
CA GLY A 683 -0.22 -10.23 12.09
C GLY A 683 -0.72 -8.80 12.27
N ILE A 684 -0.67 -7.95 11.24
CA ILE A 684 -1.15 -6.56 11.39
C ILE A 684 -2.67 -6.46 11.53
N SER A 685 -3.44 -7.37 10.93
CA SER A 685 -4.90 -7.39 11.15
C SER A 685 -5.25 -7.79 12.58
N SER A 686 -4.42 -8.62 13.24
CA SER A 686 -4.62 -8.95 14.66
C SER A 686 -4.41 -7.73 15.55
N ARG A 687 -3.34 -6.94 15.32
CA ARG A 687 -3.13 -5.66 16.01
C ARG A 687 -4.25 -4.67 15.73
N ALA A 688 -4.65 -4.51 14.47
CA ALA A 688 -5.73 -3.59 14.10
C ALA A 688 -7.06 -3.98 14.78
N LEU A 689 -7.35 -5.28 14.94
CA LEU A 689 -8.50 -5.77 15.69
C LEU A 689 -8.38 -5.48 17.20
N VAL A 690 -7.27 -5.87 17.82
CA VAL A 690 -7.11 -5.85 19.28
C VAL A 690 -6.74 -4.45 19.80
N GLU A 691 -5.71 -3.84 19.24
CA GLU A 691 -5.16 -2.52 19.61
C GLU A 691 -5.95 -1.34 19.03
N GLY A 692 -6.53 -1.55 17.84
CA GLY A 692 -7.31 -0.56 17.10
C GLY A 692 -8.78 -0.57 17.50
N LEU A 693 -9.54 -1.56 17.03
CA LEU A 693 -10.99 -1.62 17.21
C LEU A 693 -11.40 -1.75 18.69
N TYR A 694 -10.78 -2.66 19.45
CA TYR A 694 -11.07 -2.84 20.88
C TYR A 694 -10.20 -1.98 21.79
N GLY A 695 -9.10 -1.42 21.28
CA GLY A 695 -8.29 -0.44 21.99
C GLY A 695 -7.40 -1.00 23.09
N ILE A 696 -7.15 -2.31 23.11
CA ILE A 696 -6.45 -3.00 24.19
C ILE A 696 -4.94 -2.82 23.99
N ARG A 697 -4.31 -2.08 24.91
CA ARG A 697 -2.90 -1.67 24.83
C ARG A 697 -2.20 -1.91 26.17
N PRO A 698 -1.73 -3.14 26.43
CA PRO A 698 -0.98 -3.43 27.65
C PRO A 698 0.42 -2.80 27.59
N ASN A 699 0.84 -2.22 28.70
CA ASN A 699 2.22 -1.84 28.97
C ASN A 699 2.59 -2.35 30.38
N ALA A 700 2.81 -3.65 30.43
CA ALA A 700 3.19 -4.41 31.60
C ALA A 700 4.54 -3.96 32.17
N LEU A 701 5.45 -3.37 31.39
CA LEU A 701 6.70 -2.80 31.93
C LEU A 701 6.46 -1.54 32.77
N MET A 702 5.36 -0.82 32.51
CA MET A 702 4.97 0.42 33.20
C MET A 702 3.68 0.25 34.03
N ASP A 703 3.32 -0.98 34.38
CA ASP A 703 2.16 -1.34 35.22
C ASP A 703 0.82 -0.72 34.77
N THR A 704 0.62 -0.58 33.46
CA THR A 704 -0.56 0.09 32.88
C THR A 704 -1.20 -0.73 31.76
N LEU A 705 -2.49 -1.04 31.90
CA LEU A 705 -3.36 -1.52 30.82
C LEU A 705 -4.15 -0.32 30.29
N THR A 706 -3.86 0.11 29.07
CA THR A 706 -4.65 1.17 28.43
C THR A 706 -5.76 0.55 27.60
N ILE A 707 -6.99 1.05 27.75
CA ILE A 707 -8.12 0.69 26.89
C ILE A 707 -8.71 1.96 26.28
N VAL A 708 -8.73 2.03 24.95
CA VAL A 708 -9.31 3.14 24.17
C VAL A 708 -10.29 2.60 23.13
N PRO A 709 -11.59 2.43 23.45
CA PRO A 709 -12.54 1.81 22.53
C PRO A 709 -12.57 2.50 21.14
N GLY A 710 -12.28 1.72 20.10
CA GLY A 710 -12.18 2.17 18.71
C GLY A 710 -13.49 2.12 17.93
N PHE A 711 -14.62 1.86 18.58
CA PHE A 711 -15.89 1.59 17.90
C PHE A 711 -16.45 2.81 17.15
N PRO A 712 -17.17 2.58 16.02
CA PRO A 712 -18.03 3.59 15.41
C PRO A 712 -19.06 4.13 16.41
N ALA A 713 -19.38 5.41 16.32
CA ALA A 713 -20.32 6.04 17.25
C ALA A 713 -21.74 5.46 17.16
N SER A 714 -22.09 4.86 16.01
CA SER A 714 -23.38 4.20 15.78
C SER A 714 -23.52 2.85 16.48
N TRP A 715 -22.43 2.24 16.92
CA TRP A 715 -22.46 0.93 17.58
C TRP A 715 -23.10 1.03 18.96
N LYS A 716 -23.95 0.04 19.26
CA LYS A 716 -24.62 -0.10 20.55
C LYS A 716 -24.14 -1.28 21.37
N LYS A 717 -23.42 -2.21 20.75
CA LYS A 717 -22.83 -3.36 21.43
C LYS A 717 -21.54 -3.76 20.76
N ALA A 718 -20.62 -4.32 21.51
CA ALA A 718 -19.45 -5.01 20.99
C ALA A 718 -18.88 -5.91 22.09
N ALA A 719 -18.31 -7.05 21.75
CA ALA A 719 -17.64 -7.91 22.71
C ALA A 719 -16.42 -8.60 22.08
N ILE A 720 -15.37 -8.75 22.86
CA ILE A 720 -14.21 -9.57 22.54
C ILE A 720 -13.86 -10.49 23.72
N ASN A 721 -13.54 -11.74 23.41
CA ASN A 721 -13.00 -12.73 24.32
C ASN A 721 -11.62 -13.14 23.79
N LEU A 722 -10.58 -12.84 24.58
CA LEU A 722 -9.19 -13.23 24.36
C LEU A 722 -8.71 -14.05 25.56
N PRO A 723 -7.62 -14.84 25.43
CA PRO A 723 -7.04 -15.55 26.55
C PRO A 723 -6.68 -14.65 27.75
N ASP A 724 -6.20 -13.44 27.50
CA ASP A 724 -5.78 -12.51 28.54
C ASP A 724 -6.86 -11.54 29.01
N ILE A 725 -7.95 -11.35 28.26
CA ILE A 725 -8.95 -10.34 28.55
C ILE A 725 -10.30 -10.64 27.90
N ASN A 726 -11.37 -10.45 28.67
CA ASN A 726 -12.73 -10.39 28.17
C ASN A 726 -13.25 -8.97 28.33
N TYR A 727 -13.85 -8.45 27.29
CA TYR A 727 -14.33 -7.08 27.25
C TYR A 727 -15.66 -7.03 26.50
N THR A 728 -16.70 -6.55 27.16
CA THR A 728 -18.00 -6.25 26.55
C THR A 728 -18.35 -4.78 26.70
N PHE A 729 -19.06 -4.26 25.70
CA PHE A 729 -19.63 -2.91 25.65
C PHE A 729 -21.10 -3.04 25.27
N ASN A 730 -21.97 -2.39 26.02
CA ASN A 730 -23.39 -2.23 25.71
C ASN A 730 -23.81 -0.77 25.91
N ARG A 731 -24.69 -0.29 25.04
CA ARG A 731 -25.25 1.06 25.10
C ARG A 731 -26.77 0.99 25.01
N GLU A 732 -27.40 1.44 26.08
CA GLU A 732 -28.84 1.61 26.19
C GLU A 732 -29.11 3.08 26.53
N ASP A 733 -29.92 3.74 25.70
CA ASP A 733 -30.17 5.18 25.77
C ASP A 733 -28.88 6.00 25.89
N ASN A 734 -28.67 6.67 27.03
CA ASN A 734 -27.49 7.49 27.33
C ASN A 734 -26.53 6.83 28.33
N ILE A 735 -26.63 5.52 28.52
CA ILE A 735 -25.76 4.76 29.39
C ILE A 735 -24.86 3.89 28.53
N ASP A 736 -23.55 4.04 28.72
CA ASP A 736 -22.56 3.09 28.21
C ASP A 736 -22.13 2.20 29.38
N ASP A 737 -22.23 0.89 29.19
CA ASP A 737 -21.88 -0.15 30.15
C ASP A 737 -20.73 -0.97 29.59
N TYR A 738 -19.62 -1.04 30.33
CA TYR A 738 -18.43 -1.79 29.98
C TYR A 738 -18.14 -2.82 31.07
N GLU A 739 -18.02 -4.09 30.67
CA GLU A 739 -17.57 -5.15 31.57
C GLU A 739 -16.23 -5.67 31.08
N ILE A 740 -15.20 -5.51 31.89
CA ILE A 740 -13.81 -5.89 31.58
C ILE A 740 -13.33 -6.88 32.63
N TYR A 741 -12.91 -8.07 32.18
CA TYR A 741 -12.29 -9.10 33.00
C TYR A 741 -10.88 -9.38 32.50
N THR A 742 -9.88 -9.22 33.36
CA THR A 742 -8.47 -9.35 33.00
C THR A 742 -7.85 -10.64 33.55
N SER A 743 -7.17 -11.40 32.69
CA SER A 743 -6.43 -12.63 32.99
C SER A 743 -4.93 -12.53 32.69
N PHE A 744 -4.42 -11.32 32.38
CA PHE A 744 -2.98 -11.09 32.22
C PHE A 744 -2.17 -11.63 33.39
N LYS A 745 -1.03 -12.25 33.07
CA LYS A 745 -0.09 -12.77 34.08
C LYS A 745 0.46 -11.67 34.99
N LYS A 746 0.74 -10.50 34.43
CA LYS A 746 1.14 -9.31 35.18
C LYS A 746 -0.07 -8.43 35.43
N GLU A 747 -0.30 -8.11 36.70
CA GLU A 747 -1.35 -7.20 37.14
C GLU A 747 -0.99 -5.76 36.80
N MET A 748 -1.94 -5.01 36.23
CA MET A 748 -1.75 -3.64 35.74
C MET A 748 -2.91 -2.73 36.16
N ASN A 749 -2.62 -1.45 36.36
CA ASN A 749 -3.64 -0.42 36.58
C ASN A 749 -4.36 -0.14 35.26
N LEU A 750 -5.68 0.07 35.30
CA LEU A 750 -6.46 0.37 34.11
C LEU A 750 -6.47 1.89 33.84
N LYS A 751 -5.93 2.28 32.68
CA LYS A 751 -6.13 3.60 32.07
C LYS A 751 -7.22 3.49 31.00
N PHE A 752 -8.44 3.87 31.34
CA PHE A 752 -9.58 3.79 30.42
C PHE A 752 -9.86 5.17 29.81
N LEU A 753 -9.76 5.30 28.49
CA LEU A 753 -10.08 6.52 27.76
C LEU A 753 -11.24 6.30 26.81
N VAL A 754 -12.32 7.07 26.94
CA VAL A 754 -13.53 6.86 26.13
C VAL A 754 -14.07 8.17 25.57
N ASN A 755 -14.35 8.15 24.26
CA ASN A 755 -14.92 9.29 23.56
C ASN A 755 -16.32 9.58 24.11
N ALA A 756 -16.56 10.83 24.50
CA ALA A 756 -17.84 11.24 25.05
C ALA A 756 -18.93 11.22 23.98
N LYS A 757 -20.14 10.83 24.39
CA LYS A 757 -21.36 10.85 23.55
C LYS A 757 -22.07 12.21 23.58
N ALA A 758 -21.90 12.92 24.69
CA ALA A 758 -22.53 14.22 24.96
C ALA A 758 -21.48 15.20 25.50
N ALA A 759 -21.85 16.47 25.62
CA ALA A 759 -21.02 17.52 26.18
C ALA A 759 -21.08 17.60 27.72
N ASN A 760 -21.80 16.69 28.37
CA ASN A 760 -21.85 16.54 29.83
C ASN A 760 -21.86 15.05 30.22
N VAL A 761 -21.32 14.75 31.39
CA VAL A 761 -21.37 13.45 32.07
C VAL A 761 -22.21 13.61 33.32
N SER A 762 -23.28 12.82 33.44
CA SER A 762 -24.15 12.83 34.61
C SER A 762 -23.54 12.06 35.79
N ALA A 763 -22.98 10.87 35.54
CA ALA A 763 -22.27 10.09 36.53
C ALA A 763 -21.36 9.06 35.86
N VAL A 764 -20.30 8.66 36.58
CA VAL A 764 -19.47 7.50 36.24
C VAL A 764 -19.45 6.59 37.46
N GLU A 765 -19.88 5.35 37.29
CA GLU A 765 -19.87 4.32 38.32
C GLU A 765 -18.86 3.24 37.94
N VAL A 766 -18.02 2.83 38.89
CA VAL A 766 -17.13 1.67 38.74
C VAL A 766 -17.41 0.71 39.88
N ASN A 767 -17.78 -0.52 39.55
CA ASN A 767 -18.14 -1.57 40.51
C ASN A 767 -19.20 -1.10 41.52
N GLY A 768 -20.23 -0.40 41.02
CA GLY A 768 -21.35 0.14 41.79
C GLY A 768 -21.04 1.40 42.62
N LYS A 769 -19.82 1.96 42.52
CA LYS A 769 -19.42 3.17 43.25
C LYS A 769 -19.23 4.35 42.29
N ASN A 770 -19.79 5.50 42.63
CA ASN A 770 -19.52 6.74 41.90
C ASN A 770 -18.04 7.13 42.01
N ILE A 771 -17.41 7.45 40.89
CA ILE A 771 -16.03 7.92 40.82
C ILE A 771 -15.94 9.24 40.05
N SER A 772 -14.86 9.99 40.29
CA SER A 772 -14.51 11.14 39.47
C SER A 772 -13.81 10.71 38.19
N TRP A 773 -13.90 11.56 37.18
CA TRP A 773 -13.25 11.38 35.88
C TRP A 773 -12.49 12.66 35.52
N LYS A 774 -11.55 12.55 34.57
CA LYS A 774 -10.76 13.69 34.07
C LYS A 774 -11.08 13.99 32.61
N ASN A 775 -11.22 15.27 32.26
CA ASN A 775 -11.28 15.71 30.87
C ASN A 775 -9.91 15.52 30.21
N ASN A 776 -9.85 14.83 29.07
CA ASN A 776 -8.63 14.82 28.26
C ASN A 776 -8.56 16.10 27.40
N PHE A 777 -7.83 17.11 27.89
CA PHE A 777 -7.66 18.40 27.21
C PHE A 777 -6.91 18.32 25.87
N ASN A 778 -6.20 17.21 25.63
CA ASN A 778 -5.45 16.95 24.41
C ASN A 778 -6.26 16.14 23.38
N ALA A 779 -7.50 15.78 23.69
CA ALA A 779 -8.35 15.05 22.74
C ALA A 779 -8.61 15.92 21.49
N ILE A 780 -8.40 15.33 20.30
CA ILE A 780 -8.60 15.98 19.00
C ILE A 780 -9.81 15.34 18.31
N GLY A 781 -10.68 16.19 17.76
CA GLY A 781 -11.89 15.78 17.03
C GLY A 781 -13.09 15.53 17.95
N LYS A 782 -12.94 14.66 18.96
CA LYS A 782 -14.02 14.33 19.90
C LYS A 782 -13.56 14.52 21.35
N PRO A 783 -14.42 15.02 22.25
CA PRO A 783 -14.10 15.08 23.68
C PRO A 783 -13.99 13.68 24.27
N GLN A 784 -13.15 13.52 25.29
CA GLN A 784 -12.84 12.22 25.88
C GLN A 784 -12.70 12.34 27.40
N ILE A 785 -13.19 11.34 28.15
CA ILE A 785 -12.90 11.20 29.58
C ILE A 785 -11.77 10.21 29.80
N GLU A 786 -10.98 10.43 30.84
CA GLU A 786 -9.96 9.51 31.35
C GLU A 786 -10.34 9.03 32.76
N LEU A 787 -10.27 7.71 32.95
CA LEU A 787 -10.37 7.04 34.25
C LEU A 787 -9.03 6.34 34.54
N LEU A 788 -8.47 6.60 35.71
CA LEU A 788 -7.29 5.91 36.24
C LEU A 788 -7.74 5.04 37.41
N LEU A 789 -7.79 3.74 37.18
CA LEU A 789 -8.34 2.77 38.12
C LEU A 789 -7.23 1.84 38.63
N PRO A 790 -7.18 1.58 39.95
CA PRO A 790 -6.22 0.64 40.50
C PRO A 790 -6.50 -0.77 40.00
N THR A 791 -5.46 -1.61 39.98
CA THR A 791 -5.56 -3.00 39.51
C THR A 791 -6.68 -3.79 40.20
N GLN A 792 -7.57 -4.36 39.39
CA GLN A 792 -8.62 -5.30 39.77
C GLN A 792 -8.78 -6.37 38.69
N LYS A 793 -9.32 -7.54 39.04
CA LYS A 793 -9.64 -8.59 38.05
C LYS A 793 -10.84 -8.25 37.19
N THR A 794 -11.75 -7.42 37.70
CA THR A 794 -13.01 -7.08 37.03
C THR A 794 -13.35 -5.61 37.22
N TYR A 795 -13.77 -4.98 36.13
CA TYR A 795 -14.26 -3.61 36.10
C TYR A 795 -15.63 -3.59 35.41
N SER A 796 -16.66 -3.25 36.18
CA SER A 796 -17.98 -2.87 35.69
C SER A 796 -18.03 -1.34 35.66
N ILE A 797 -17.90 -0.75 34.47
CA ILE A 797 -17.82 0.70 34.27
C ILE A 797 -19.09 1.17 33.59
N LYS A 798 -19.90 1.98 34.29
CA LYS A 798 -21.13 2.58 33.76
C LYS A 798 -20.97 4.07 33.64
N ILE A 799 -21.14 4.59 32.43
CA ILE A 799 -21.06 6.02 32.14
C ILE A 799 -22.44 6.50 31.74
N LYS A 800 -23.03 7.33 32.59
CA LYS A 800 -24.31 7.99 32.31
C LYS A 800 -24.02 9.34 31.66
N TRP A 801 -24.24 9.44 30.36
CA TRP A 801 -24.08 10.67 29.59
C TRP A 801 -25.24 11.63 29.82
N GLY A 802 -24.97 12.94 29.77
CA GLY A 802 -26.01 13.95 29.71
C GLY A 802 -26.69 14.00 28.34
N TYR A 803 -27.68 14.88 28.20
CA TYR A 803 -28.45 15.05 26.95
C TYR A 803 -27.93 16.21 26.06
N LEU A 804 -26.94 16.98 26.52
CA LEU A 804 -26.40 18.10 25.77
C LEU A 804 -25.55 17.59 24.59
N ALA A 805 -26.08 17.67 23.37
CA ALA A 805 -25.35 17.27 22.17
C ALA A 805 -24.10 18.14 21.92
N GLN A 806 -23.04 17.50 21.41
CA GLN A 806 -21.80 18.17 21.05
C GLN A 806 -22.02 19.16 19.89
N THR A 807 -21.38 20.32 19.97
CA THR A 807 -21.39 21.31 18.89
C THR A 807 -20.63 20.78 17.67
N ARG A 808 -21.00 21.26 16.49
CA ARG A 808 -20.20 21.12 15.27
C ARG A 808 -19.75 22.50 14.83
N ALA A 809 -18.51 22.59 14.34
CA ALA A 809 -18.02 23.81 13.72
C ALA A 809 -18.77 24.05 12.40
N VAL A 810 -19.10 25.31 12.12
CA VAL A 810 -19.71 25.74 10.85
C VAL A 810 -18.72 26.67 10.16
N TYR A 811 -18.25 26.27 8.98
CA TYR A 811 -17.28 27.00 8.17
C TYR A 811 -17.34 26.52 6.71
N ASP A 812 -16.73 27.27 5.78
CA ASP A 812 -16.56 26.84 4.39
C ASP A 812 -15.27 26.02 4.26
N SER A 813 -15.36 24.78 3.79
CA SER A 813 -14.17 23.95 3.59
C SER A 813 -13.30 24.45 2.42
N ASN A 814 -13.83 25.34 1.56
CA ASN A 814 -13.07 25.99 0.49
C ASN A 814 -12.86 27.47 0.87
N ALA A 815 -11.62 27.86 1.14
CA ALA A 815 -11.30 29.23 1.53
C ALA A 815 -10.36 29.88 0.51
N ALA A 816 -10.73 31.04 -0.02
CA ALA A 816 -9.84 31.80 -0.88
C ALA A 816 -8.68 32.38 -0.08
N VAL A 817 -7.47 32.39 -0.63
CA VAL A 817 -6.30 33.05 -0.01
C VAL A 817 -6.53 34.58 0.04
N ASN A 818 -5.99 35.27 1.03
CA ASN A 818 -6.15 36.71 1.32
C ASN A 818 -7.62 37.16 1.43
N ASN A 819 -8.53 36.27 1.87
CA ASN A 819 -9.95 36.57 2.05
C ASN A 819 -10.37 36.35 3.50
N LYS A 820 -11.47 36.99 3.89
CA LYS A 820 -12.10 36.77 5.20
C LYS A 820 -12.64 35.34 5.30
N PHE A 821 -12.25 34.67 6.37
CA PHE A 821 -12.69 33.34 6.76
C PHE A 821 -13.34 33.38 8.16
N VAL A 822 -14.40 32.61 8.35
CA VAL A 822 -15.18 32.59 9.60
C VAL A 822 -15.47 31.16 10.01
N VAL A 823 -15.23 30.85 11.28
CA VAL A 823 -15.65 29.62 11.94
C VAL A 823 -16.58 29.96 13.09
N LEU A 824 -17.76 29.34 13.10
CA LEU A 824 -18.75 29.48 14.17
C LEU A 824 -18.87 28.18 14.97
N PHE A 825 -18.93 28.30 16.30
CA PHE A 825 -19.23 27.22 17.22
C PHE A 825 -20.53 27.50 17.98
N PRO A 826 -21.72 27.13 17.45
CA PRO A 826 -23.00 27.65 17.94
C PRO A 826 -23.29 27.43 19.44
N LYS A 827 -22.74 26.37 20.03
CA LYS A 827 -23.01 25.97 21.42
C LYS A 827 -21.76 25.91 22.30
N ALA A 828 -20.62 26.41 21.84
CA ALA A 828 -19.36 26.30 22.57
C ALA A 828 -18.59 27.62 22.59
N LYS A 829 -17.76 27.77 23.62
CA LYS A 829 -16.83 28.88 23.74
C LYS A 829 -15.48 28.51 23.15
N ILE A 830 -14.86 29.39 22.39
CA ILE A 830 -13.48 29.23 21.94
C ILE A 830 -12.53 29.56 23.09
N ILE A 831 -11.58 28.66 23.35
CA ILE A 831 -10.59 28.78 24.44
C ILE A 831 -9.22 29.13 23.88
N SER A 832 -8.77 28.41 22.86
CA SER A 832 -7.46 28.62 22.27
C SER A 832 -7.45 28.20 20.80
N LEU A 833 -6.42 28.66 20.08
CA LEU A 833 -6.18 28.39 18.67
C LEU A 833 -4.76 27.84 18.51
N ASN A 834 -4.63 26.75 17.77
CA ASN A 834 -3.36 26.20 17.32
C ASN A 834 -3.39 26.15 15.79
N ASP A 835 -2.61 27.03 15.16
CA ASP A 835 -2.43 27.08 13.71
C ASP A 835 -0.98 26.67 13.35
N PRO A 836 -0.68 25.36 13.32
CA PRO A 836 0.68 24.88 13.10
C PRO A 836 1.22 25.23 11.70
N GLN A 837 0.34 25.44 10.72
CA GLN A 837 0.70 25.75 9.33
C GLN A 837 0.74 27.26 9.05
N LYS A 838 0.38 28.10 10.04
CA LYS A 838 0.37 29.56 9.97
C LYS A 838 -0.45 30.10 8.79
N ILE A 839 -1.62 29.51 8.58
CA ILE A 839 -2.51 29.87 7.48
C ILE A 839 -3.51 30.98 7.84
N LEU A 840 -3.49 31.49 9.07
CA LEU A 840 -4.40 32.55 9.53
C LEU A 840 -3.63 33.82 9.92
N SER A 841 -4.12 34.99 9.48
CA SER A 841 -3.73 36.32 10.00
C SER A 841 -4.96 37.12 10.44
N ASP A 842 -4.73 38.28 11.06
CA ASP A 842 -5.79 39.19 11.52
C ASP A 842 -6.88 38.47 12.34
N ILE A 843 -6.41 37.57 13.22
CA ILE A 843 -7.25 36.68 14.00
C ILE A 843 -8.03 37.49 15.03
N GLN A 844 -9.35 37.40 14.94
CA GLN A 844 -10.30 37.94 15.90
C GLN A 844 -11.14 36.80 16.45
N ILE A 845 -11.00 36.55 17.76
CA ILE A 845 -11.77 35.54 18.47
C ILE A 845 -12.75 36.28 19.39
N THR A 846 -14.03 35.99 19.20
CA THR A 846 -15.10 36.30 20.16
C THR A 846 -15.49 35.02 20.89
N ASP A 847 -16.48 35.06 21.79
CA ASP A 847 -16.87 33.88 22.58
C ASP A 847 -17.10 32.63 21.72
N ASN A 848 -17.80 32.72 20.59
CA ASN A 848 -18.13 31.57 19.75
C ASN A 848 -17.78 31.72 18.26
N HIS A 849 -17.15 32.83 17.84
CA HIS A 849 -16.68 33.03 16.47
C HIS A 849 -15.18 33.25 16.40
N LEU A 850 -14.55 32.59 15.44
CA LEU A 850 -13.23 32.91 14.93
C LEU A 850 -13.40 33.60 13.57
N THR A 851 -12.86 34.80 13.43
CA THR A 851 -12.69 35.49 12.15
C THR A 851 -11.21 35.67 11.88
N ALA A 852 -10.77 35.43 10.66
CA ALA A 852 -9.38 35.61 10.25
C ALA A 852 -9.29 35.93 8.75
N ILE A 853 -8.10 36.31 8.29
CA ILE A 853 -7.72 36.30 6.89
C ILE A 853 -6.90 35.04 6.62
N THR A 854 -7.28 34.26 5.61
CA THR A 854 -6.56 33.05 5.21
C THR A 854 -5.35 33.37 4.35
N ASN A 855 -4.18 32.83 4.67
CA ASN A 855 -2.93 32.97 3.94
C ASN A 855 -2.31 31.59 3.71
N GLY A 856 -1.42 31.44 2.72
CA GLY A 856 -0.70 30.17 2.48
C GLY A 856 -0.77 29.67 1.05
N SER A 857 -0.20 28.49 0.81
CA SER A 857 -0.23 27.80 -0.48
C SER A 857 -1.64 27.28 -0.79
N CYS A 858 -2.00 27.19 -2.07
CA CYS A 858 -3.28 26.62 -2.45
C CYS A 858 -3.23 25.09 -2.40
N GLN A 859 -3.62 24.51 -1.27
CA GLN A 859 -3.71 23.08 -1.00
C GLN A 859 -4.60 22.83 0.23
N TRP A 860 -4.73 21.57 0.64
CA TRP A 860 -5.38 21.22 1.90
C TRP A 860 -4.52 21.58 3.11
N HIS A 861 -5.16 22.15 4.13
CA HIS A 861 -4.55 22.50 5.42
C HIS A 861 -5.50 22.17 6.57
N SER A 862 -4.93 22.08 7.77
CA SER A 862 -5.64 21.87 9.02
C SER A 862 -5.09 22.79 10.11
N PHE A 863 -6.00 23.46 10.82
CA PHE A 863 -5.70 24.12 12.09
C PHE A 863 -6.69 23.66 13.15
N PHE A 864 -6.44 23.99 14.42
CA PHE A 864 -7.17 23.40 15.54
C PHE A 864 -7.67 24.49 16.47
N VAL A 865 -8.95 24.41 16.85
CA VAL A 865 -9.58 25.34 17.80
C VAL A 865 -9.97 24.55 19.03
N GLN A 866 -9.41 24.91 20.18
CA GLN A 866 -9.84 24.34 21.44
C GLN A 866 -11.13 25.04 21.86
N ILE A 867 -12.15 24.25 22.17
CA ILE A 867 -13.45 24.76 22.59
C ILE A 867 -13.85 24.19 23.93
N GLN A 868 -14.66 24.95 24.67
CA GLN A 868 -15.32 24.52 25.88
C GLN A 868 -16.83 24.44 25.64
N GLN A 869 -17.41 23.28 25.93
CA GLN A 869 -18.86 23.07 25.92
C GLN A 869 -19.23 22.17 27.10
N GLY A 870 -20.18 22.63 27.92
CA GLY A 870 -20.57 21.88 29.10
C GLY A 870 -19.38 21.61 30.02
N GLN A 871 -19.12 20.34 30.32
CA GLN A 871 -18.01 19.91 31.18
C GLN A 871 -16.71 19.59 30.42
N PHE A 872 -16.72 19.66 29.09
CA PHE A 872 -15.57 19.26 28.27
C PHE A 872 -14.82 20.45 27.68
N CYS A 873 -13.51 20.25 27.52
CA CYS A 873 -12.64 21.11 26.74
C CYS A 873 -11.78 20.23 25.82
N TRP A 874 -11.86 20.41 24.50
CA TRP A 874 -11.16 19.58 23.52
C TRP A 874 -10.86 20.36 22.24
N TRP A 875 -9.97 19.82 21.41
CA TRP A 875 -9.55 20.41 20.15
C TRP A 875 -10.46 19.96 19.00
N VAL A 876 -11.02 20.92 18.26
CA VAL A 876 -11.75 20.66 17.02
C VAL A 876 -10.86 21.00 15.83
N PRO A 877 -10.57 20.03 14.94
CA PRO A 877 -9.83 20.29 13.71
C PRO A 877 -10.73 21.02 12.70
N ILE A 878 -10.18 22.06 12.07
CA ILE A 878 -10.79 22.81 10.98
C ILE A 878 -9.96 22.52 9.72
N ASN A 879 -10.56 21.83 8.77
CA ASN A 879 -9.90 21.36 7.55
C ASN A 879 -10.37 22.20 6.37
N ILE A 880 -9.45 22.92 5.72
CA ILE A 880 -9.76 23.80 4.60
C ILE A 880 -8.87 23.52 3.40
N GLU A 881 -9.43 23.58 2.21
CA GLU A 881 -8.70 23.71 0.96
C GLU A 881 -8.53 25.20 0.66
N LEU A 882 -7.28 25.68 0.67
CA LEU A 882 -6.96 27.02 0.23
C LEU A 882 -6.96 27.06 -1.30
N ILE A 883 -7.72 28.00 -1.87
CA ILE A 883 -7.86 28.17 -3.33
C ILE A 883 -7.52 29.59 -3.75
N LYS A 884 -7.17 29.78 -5.03
CA LYS A 884 -6.89 31.13 -5.54
C LYS A 884 -8.19 31.96 -5.53
N PRO A 885 -8.15 33.26 -5.17
CA PRO A 885 -9.32 34.14 -5.21
C PRO A 885 -10.01 34.22 -6.57
N ILE A 886 -9.22 34.14 -7.63
CA ILE A 886 -9.67 34.14 -9.02
C ILE A 886 -8.96 32.99 -9.71
N GLN A 887 -9.73 32.11 -10.35
CA GLN A 887 -9.21 30.95 -11.06
C GLN A 887 -9.73 30.94 -12.49
N ILE A 888 -8.87 30.54 -13.41
CA ILE A 888 -9.30 30.10 -14.74
C ILE A 888 -9.66 28.62 -14.58
N VAL A 889 -10.90 28.26 -14.87
CA VAL A 889 -11.45 26.90 -14.71
C VAL A 889 -12.11 26.43 -16.00
N GLY A 890 -12.38 25.12 -16.11
CA GLY A 890 -13.14 24.57 -17.24
C GLY A 890 -12.44 24.79 -18.58
N ALA A 891 -11.11 24.66 -18.61
CA ALA A 891 -10.34 24.67 -19.85
C ALA A 891 -10.65 23.37 -20.63
N TYR A 892 -11.66 23.41 -21.50
CA TYR A 892 -12.09 22.28 -22.31
C TYR A 892 -11.55 22.39 -23.74
N ASP A 893 -11.04 21.27 -24.22
CA ASP A 893 -10.51 21.09 -25.56
C ASP A 893 -11.72 20.93 -26.48
N ARG A 894 -11.89 21.88 -27.41
CA ARG A 894 -12.97 21.85 -28.41
C ARG A 894 -12.50 21.17 -29.70
N GLY A 895 -11.64 20.17 -29.58
CA GLY A 895 -11.02 19.48 -30.70
C GLY A 895 -10.10 20.43 -31.45
N LYS A 896 -10.29 20.56 -32.77
CA LYS A 896 -9.47 21.40 -33.65
C LYS A 896 -9.86 22.89 -33.62
N ASN A 897 -10.95 23.26 -32.96
CA ASN A 897 -11.54 24.59 -33.05
C ASN A 897 -10.88 25.60 -32.10
N GLY A 898 -10.29 25.13 -30.99
CA GLY A 898 -9.67 25.95 -29.96
C GLY A 898 -9.97 25.45 -28.56
N ILE A 899 -9.85 26.33 -27.57
CA ILE A 899 -10.14 26.02 -26.16
C ILE A 899 -11.28 26.90 -25.65
N SER A 900 -12.06 26.36 -24.72
CA SER A 900 -13.04 27.13 -23.96
C SER A 900 -12.64 27.15 -22.50
N LEU A 901 -12.85 28.28 -21.81
CA LEU A 901 -12.55 28.43 -20.38
C LEU A 901 -13.58 29.31 -19.68
N LYS A 902 -13.58 29.31 -18.36
CA LYS A 902 -14.37 30.20 -17.50
C LYS A 902 -13.50 30.85 -16.43
N ILE A 903 -13.92 32.01 -15.95
CA ILE A 903 -13.31 32.66 -14.78
C ILE A 903 -14.18 32.37 -13.57
N LYS A 904 -13.60 31.75 -12.54
CA LYS A 904 -14.27 31.50 -11.25
C LYS A 904 -13.82 32.55 -10.23
N ASN A 905 -14.80 33.25 -9.66
CA ASN A 905 -14.59 34.19 -8.56
C ASN A 905 -14.80 33.44 -7.24
N ASN A 906 -13.73 33.09 -6.54
CA ASN A 906 -13.78 32.43 -5.23
C ASN A 906 -13.78 33.43 -4.06
N ASN A 907 -13.76 34.75 -4.31
CA ASN A 907 -13.81 35.75 -3.24
C ASN A 907 -15.12 35.66 -2.46
N SER A 908 -15.10 36.10 -1.20
CA SER A 908 -16.26 36.03 -0.31
C SER A 908 -17.16 37.26 -0.32
N GLY A 909 -16.79 38.36 -1.01
CA GLY A 909 -17.61 39.59 -0.98
C GLY A 909 -17.31 40.64 -2.05
N ILE A 910 -16.54 40.33 -3.10
CA ILE A 910 -16.18 41.28 -4.16
C ILE A 910 -16.53 40.67 -5.52
N ASN A 911 -17.22 41.43 -6.37
CA ASN A 911 -17.48 41.04 -7.77
C ASN A 911 -16.20 41.15 -8.60
N VAL A 912 -16.06 40.27 -9.59
CA VAL A 912 -15.08 40.45 -10.66
C VAL A 912 -15.79 41.09 -11.84
N ASP A 913 -15.56 42.39 -12.01
CA ASP A 913 -16.14 43.19 -13.09
C ASP A 913 -15.11 43.45 -14.18
N ASN A 914 -15.55 43.42 -15.44
CA ASN A 914 -14.82 43.89 -16.62
C ASN A 914 -13.35 43.45 -16.69
N PHE A 915 -13.07 42.40 -17.45
CA PHE A 915 -11.72 41.85 -17.54
C PHE A 915 -11.28 41.61 -18.97
N THR A 916 -9.97 41.63 -19.19
CA THR A 916 -9.38 41.39 -20.51
C THR A 916 -8.61 40.08 -20.48
N ILE A 917 -8.94 39.18 -21.41
CA ILE A 917 -8.18 37.94 -21.60
C ILE A 917 -7.21 38.15 -22.76
N SER A 918 -5.96 37.74 -22.56
CA SER A 918 -4.93 37.74 -23.60
C SER A 918 -4.21 36.39 -23.69
N VAL A 919 -4.00 35.90 -24.91
CA VAL A 919 -3.25 34.68 -25.24
C VAL A 919 -2.55 34.90 -26.57
N ASN A 920 -1.22 34.94 -26.60
CA ASN A 920 -0.46 35.27 -27.82
C ASN A 920 -1.03 36.54 -28.48
N ASP A 921 -1.40 36.49 -29.77
CA ASP A 921 -2.03 37.58 -30.52
C ASP A 921 -3.53 37.82 -30.21
N TYR A 922 -4.16 36.97 -29.39
CA TYR A 922 -5.57 37.12 -29.02
C TYR A 922 -5.70 38.04 -27.82
N GLN A 923 -6.51 39.10 -27.95
CA GLN A 923 -6.92 39.95 -26.83
C GLN A 923 -8.41 40.24 -26.94
N LYS A 924 -9.16 39.98 -25.86
CA LYS A 924 -10.60 40.26 -25.81
C LYS A 924 -11.00 40.84 -24.46
N LYS A 925 -11.61 42.03 -24.50
CA LYS A 925 -12.28 42.64 -23.35
C LYS A 925 -13.65 41.99 -23.16
N ILE A 926 -13.93 41.51 -21.96
CA ILE A 926 -15.19 40.90 -21.56
C ILE A 926 -15.90 41.86 -20.61
N ILE A 927 -17.10 42.30 -21.00
CA ILE A 927 -17.97 43.11 -20.17
C ILE A 927 -18.90 42.15 -19.44
N ALA A 928 -18.56 41.83 -18.20
CA ALA A 928 -19.30 40.90 -17.35
C ALA A 928 -19.08 41.27 -15.87
N SER A 929 -20.02 40.88 -15.02
CA SER A 929 -19.90 40.93 -13.56
C SER A 929 -20.06 39.51 -13.02
N ILE A 930 -19.02 38.99 -12.36
CA ILE A 930 -19.04 37.64 -11.78
C ILE A 930 -19.19 37.78 -10.26
N PRO A 931 -20.36 37.41 -9.69
CA PRO A 931 -20.57 37.47 -8.24
C PRO A 931 -19.61 36.56 -7.46
N PRO A 932 -19.41 36.81 -6.15
CA PRO A 932 -18.75 35.89 -5.23
C PRO A 932 -19.23 34.44 -5.40
N LYS A 933 -18.30 33.49 -5.42
CA LYS A 933 -18.53 32.05 -5.58
C LYS A 933 -19.19 31.61 -6.90
N HIS A 934 -19.25 32.48 -7.90
CA HIS A 934 -19.81 32.14 -9.23
C HIS A 934 -18.72 32.04 -10.31
N SER A 935 -19.10 31.50 -11.47
CA SER A 935 -18.26 31.45 -12.67
C SER A 935 -18.85 32.32 -13.77
N SER A 936 -17.99 32.85 -14.64
CA SER A 936 -18.40 33.53 -15.88
C SER A 936 -19.12 32.59 -16.84
N ASP A 937 -19.73 33.19 -17.87
CA ASP A 937 -20.05 32.49 -19.12
C ASP A 937 -18.78 31.91 -19.76
N GLU A 938 -18.98 30.97 -20.68
CA GLU A 938 -17.90 30.34 -21.42
C GLU A 938 -17.19 31.34 -22.35
N ILE A 939 -15.86 31.33 -22.30
CA ILE A 939 -15.00 32.18 -23.11
C ILE A 939 -14.22 31.29 -24.07
N PHE A 940 -14.49 31.44 -25.35
CA PHE A 940 -13.85 30.69 -26.42
C PHE A 940 -12.62 31.41 -26.97
N ILE A 941 -11.51 30.68 -27.14
CA ILE A 941 -10.27 31.13 -27.76
C ILE A 941 -10.02 30.28 -29.01
N PRO A 942 -10.10 30.89 -30.21
CA PRO A 942 -9.91 30.15 -31.47
C PRO A 942 -8.52 29.54 -31.63
N ALA A 943 -8.43 28.34 -32.22
CA ALA A 943 -7.18 27.59 -32.41
C ALA A 943 -6.07 28.38 -33.14
N LYS A 944 -6.42 29.26 -34.09
CA LYS A 944 -5.47 30.10 -34.84
C LYS A 944 -4.63 31.06 -33.98
N TYR A 945 -5.03 31.27 -32.72
CA TYR A 945 -4.28 32.08 -31.75
C TYR A 945 -3.49 31.24 -30.74
N LEU A 946 -3.60 29.91 -30.81
CA LEU A 946 -2.91 28.99 -29.91
C LEU A 946 -1.69 28.40 -30.64
N PHE A 947 -0.59 28.25 -29.92
CA PHE A 947 0.52 27.42 -30.35
C PHE A 947 0.25 25.97 -30.02
N PHE A 948 0.79 25.06 -30.84
CA PHE A 948 0.85 23.64 -30.51
C PHE A 948 1.59 23.50 -29.17
N GLY A 949 0.97 22.93 -28.14
CA GLY A 949 1.55 22.85 -26.80
C GLY A 949 1.01 23.90 -25.82
N THR A 950 1.87 24.39 -24.93
CA THR A 950 1.54 25.17 -23.73
C THR A 950 1.43 26.66 -24.02
N ASN A 951 0.25 27.22 -23.79
CA ASN A 951 -0.06 28.63 -24.01
C ASN A 951 -0.25 29.35 -22.68
N LYS A 952 0.35 30.53 -22.52
CA LYS A 952 0.15 31.41 -21.36
C LYS A 952 -1.13 32.22 -21.56
N ILE A 953 -2.08 32.02 -20.66
CA ILE A 953 -3.33 32.77 -20.63
C ILE A 953 -3.27 33.76 -19.48
N SER A 954 -3.42 35.03 -19.83
CA SER A 954 -3.43 36.13 -18.89
C SER A 954 -4.81 36.76 -18.83
N VAL A 955 -5.31 36.98 -17.62
CA VAL A 955 -6.58 37.67 -17.36
C VAL A 955 -6.29 38.90 -16.54
N GLN A 956 -6.46 40.07 -17.15
CA GLN A 956 -6.30 41.37 -16.51
C GLN A 956 -7.65 41.82 -15.93
N ILE A 957 -7.70 42.02 -14.61
CA ILE A 957 -8.86 42.47 -13.85
C ILE A 957 -8.42 43.72 -13.09
N ASN A 958 -8.91 44.90 -13.49
CA ASN A 958 -8.40 46.18 -13.01
C ASN A 958 -6.86 46.25 -13.10
N ASN A 959 -6.16 46.47 -11.98
CA ASN A 959 -4.70 46.50 -11.90
C ASN A 959 -4.06 45.12 -11.57
N ARG A 960 -4.84 44.04 -11.53
CA ARG A 960 -4.36 42.69 -11.20
C ARG A 960 -4.31 41.81 -12.45
N LYS A 961 -3.23 41.03 -12.58
CA LYS A 961 -3.04 40.05 -13.64
C LYS A 961 -3.11 38.64 -13.06
N VAL A 962 -3.89 37.76 -13.67
CA VAL A 962 -3.99 36.34 -13.30
C VAL A 962 -3.50 35.50 -14.48
N ASP A 963 -2.40 34.80 -14.30
CA ASP A 963 -1.80 33.94 -15.31
C ASP A 963 -2.08 32.46 -15.04
N THR A 964 -2.30 31.70 -16.10
CA THR A 964 -2.28 30.23 -16.10
C THR A 964 -1.61 29.71 -17.38
N LEU A 965 -1.09 28.50 -17.33
CA LEU A 965 -0.57 27.79 -18.49
C LEU A 965 -1.56 26.71 -18.90
N ILE A 966 -1.94 26.65 -20.18
CA ILE A 966 -2.84 25.64 -20.72
C ILE A 966 -2.19 24.95 -21.91
N THR A 967 -2.05 23.63 -21.84
CA THR A 967 -1.49 22.84 -22.93
C THR A 967 -2.58 22.40 -23.91
N TYR A 968 -2.41 22.77 -25.18
CA TYR A 968 -3.30 22.49 -26.29
C TYR A 968 -2.53 21.83 -27.45
N TRP A 969 -2.61 20.51 -27.49
CA TRP A 969 -1.86 19.64 -28.40
C TRP A 969 -2.58 19.36 -29.74
N ASN A 970 -3.71 20.01 -30.02
CA ASN A 970 -4.59 19.69 -31.16
C ASN A 970 -4.58 20.77 -32.27
N VAL A 971 -3.57 21.64 -32.27
CA VAL A 971 -3.36 22.59 -33.37
C VAL A 971 -2.93 21.83 -34.62
N GLU A 972 -3.68 21.98 -35.71
CA GLU A 972 -3.36 21.38 -37.03
C GLU A 972 -2.69 22.35 -38.00
N ASP A 973 -2.51 23.61 -37.59
CA ASP A 973 -1.85 24.63 -38.40
C ASP A 973 -0.53 24.09 -38.95
N LYS A 974 -0.44 24.05 -40.28
CA LYS A 974 0.81 23.78 -40.98
C LYS A 974 1.71 25.00 -40.79
N GLU A 975 3.01 24.80 -41.01
CA GLU A 975 4.00 25.89 -40.98
C GLU A 975 3.59 27.11 -41.84
N GLU A 976 2.86 26.88 -42.94
CA GLU A 976 2.32 27.94 -43.81
C GLU A 976 1.26 28.79 -43.11
N ASP A 977 0.42 28.20 -42.26
CA ASP A 977 -0.64 28.91 -41.52
C ASP A 977 -0.04 29.87 -40.48
N LEU A 978 1.06 29.48 -39.82
CA LEU A 978 1.80 30.34 -38.89
C LEU A 978 2.30 31.64 -39.53
N LYS A 979 2.70 31.57 -40.81
CA LYS A 979 3.19 32.73 -41.58
C LYS A 979 2.09 33.71 -41.92
N THR A 980 0.82 33.28 -41.87
CA THR A 980 -0.36 34.11 -42.16
C THR A 980 -1.03 34.69 -40.92
N ARG A 981 -0.56 34.33 -39.71
CA ARG A 981 -1.02 34.91 -38.44
C ARG A 981 -0.64 36.40 -38.35
N PRO A 982 -1.33 37.21 -37.51
CA PRO A 982 -1.07 38.65 -37.41
C PRO A 982 0.41 39.02 -37.20
N SER A 983 1.13 38.26 -36.38
CA SER A 983 2.56 38.45 -36.09
C SER A 983 3.51 37.66 -37.00
N ALA A 984 2.97 36.97 -38.04
CA ALA A 984 3.69 36.21 -39.05
C ALA A 984 4.85 35.33 -38.51
N TYR A 985 4.51 34.25 -37.81
CA TYR A 985 5.52 33.40 -37.15
C TYR A 985 6.21 32.42 -38.11
N LYS A 986 7.45 32.03 -37.77
CA LYS A 986 8.19 30.93 -38.41
C LYS A 986 8.87 30.03 -37.37
N TYR A 987 9.04 28.75 -37.72
CA TYR A 987 9.88 27.83 -36.96
C TYR A 987 11.35 27.96 -37.36
N GLU A 988 12.24 27.98 -36.37
CA GLU A 988 13.69 27.96 -36.55
C GLU A 988 14.31 26.91 -35.64
N ALA A 989 14.72 25.78 -36.21
CA ALA A 989 15.47 24.76 -35.49
C ALA A 989 16.91 25.25 -35.24
N VAL A 990 17.32 25.28 -33.98
CA VAL A 990 18.65 25.71 -33.56
C VAL A 990 19.64 24.56 -33.83
N ASN A 991 20.73 24.85 -34.53
CA ASN A 991 21.78 23.86 -34.73
C ASN A 991 22.60 23.70 -33.44
N ILE A 992 22.33 22.61 -32.71
CA ILE A 992 23.01 22.28 -31.46
C ILE A 992 24.00 21.12 -31.60
N TRP A 993 24.36 20.72 -32.84
CA TRP A 993 25.24 19.57 -33.09
C TRP A 993 26.52 19.64 -32.26
N GLY A 994 27.21 20.79 -32.25
CA GLY A 994 28.48 20.97 -31.56
C GLY A 994 28.43 20.76 -30.04
N PHE A 995 27.23 20.67 -29.45
CA PHE A 995 27.04 20.44 -28.02
C PHE A 995 26.71 18.98 -27.68
N TYR A 996 26.40 18.12 -28.66
CA TYR A 996 26.10 16.71 -28.37
C TYR A 996 27.32 16.01 -27.76
N ASN A 997 27.10 15.32 -26.65
CA ASN A 997 28.15 14.61 -25.93
C ASN A 997 27.97 13.08 -25.97
N ASP A 998 26.87 12.56 -26.52
CA ASP A 998 26.64 11.12 -26.66
C ASP A 998 25.58 10.76 -27.73
N LYS A 999 25.29 9.46 -27.84
CA LYS A 999 24.16 8.88 -28.58
C LYS A 999 23.07 8.51 -27.60
N VAL A 1000 21.81 8.79 -27.96
CA VAL A 1000 20.65 8.40 -27.14
C VAL A 1000 20.62 6.90 -26.82
N THR A 1001 21.10 6.07 -27.75
CA THR A 1001 21.17 4.60 -27.62
C THR A 1001 22.16 4.11 -26.55
N ASN A 1002 23.04 4.98 -26.04
CA ASN A 1002 24.05 4.62 -25.05
C ASN A 1002 23.57 4.78 -23.59
N ILE A 1003 22.39 5.38 -23.37
CA ILE A 1003 21.90 5.71 -22.02
C ILE A 1003 21.95 4.54 -21.04
N PHE A 1004 21.52 3.33 -21.43
CA PHE A 1004 21.62 2.15 -20.57
C PHE A 1004 22.83 1.25 -20.86
N LYS A 1005 23.65 1.59 -21.87
CA LYS A 1005 24.92 0.88 -22.16
C LYS A 1005 26.08 1.43 -21.35
N ASN A 1006 25.99 2.69 -20.93
CA ASN A 1006 26.94 3.33 -20.04
C ASN A 1006 26.88 2.76 -18.62
N LYS A 1007 27.99 2.87 -17.89
CA LYS A 1007 28.10 2.50 -16.48
C LYS A 1007 28.21 3.74 -15.62
N TYR A 1008 27.21 3.95 -14.77
CA TYR A 1008 27.09 5.03 -13.80
C TYR A 1008 27.70 4.60 -12.46
N MET A 1009 28.99 4.88 -12.27
CA MET A 1009 29.78 4.37 -11.15
C MET A 1009 29.90 5.36 -9.98
N ALA A 1010 29.73 6.67 -10.21
CA ALA A 1010 29.89 7.70 -9.19
C ALA A 1010 29.04 8.95 -9.49
N PRO A 1011 28.51 9.63 -8.46
CA PRO A 1011 28.67 9.35 -7.02
C PRO A 1011 27.83 8.15 -6.55
N ARG A 1012 28.32 7.39 -5.57
CA ARG A 1012 27.57 6.32 -4.88
C ARG A 1012 27.77 6.44 -3.36
N PRO A 1013 26.82 5.99 -2.54
CA PRO A 1013 26.93 6.11 -1.08
C PRO A 1013 28.08 5.28 -0.53
N SER A 1014 28.68 5.78 0.55
CA SER A 1014 29.71 5.06 1.30
C SER A 1014 29.13 4.10 2.35
N SER A 1015 27.83 4.24 2.68
CA SER A 1015 27.11 3.39 3.63
C SER A 1015 26.38 2.24 2.91
N PRO A 1016 26.05 1.14 3.61
CA PRO A 1016 25.14 0.12 3.10
C PRO A 1016 23.79 0.72 2.72
N THR A 1017 23.37 0.54 1.47
CA THR A 1017 22.06 0.98 0.96
C THR A 1017 21.63 0.11 -0.23
N LEU A 1018 20.34 0.14 -0.55
CA LEU A 1018 19.79 -0.34 -1.82
C LEU A 1018 19.80 0.83 -2.81
N GLN A 1019 20.30 0.58 -4.02
CA GLN A 1019 20.56 1.65 -4.99
C GLN A 1019 20.32 1.19 -6.43
N LEU A 1020 20.22 2.16 -7.34
CA LEU A 1020 20.07 1.89 -8.76
C LEU A 1020 21.27 1.08 -9.32
N PRO A 1021 21.03 0.06 -10.16
CA PRO A 1021 22.09 -0.69 -10.83
C PRO A 1021 23.02 0.19 -11.68
N VAL A 1022 24.25 -0.26 -11.96
CA VAL A 1022 25.26 0.52 -12.71
C VAL A 1022 24.82 0.97 -14.10
N GLN A 1023 23.87 0.29 -14.73
CA GLN A 1023 23.33 0.70 -16.02
C GLN A 1023 22.29 1.83 -15.95
N GLY A 1024 21.93 2.31 -14.75
CA GLY A 1024 21.01 3.44 -14.59
C GLY A 1024 19.53 3.11 -14.76
N VAL A 1025 19.17 1.82 -14.69
CA VAL A 1025 17.79 1.30 -14.77
C VAL A 1025 17.68 -0.05 -14.06
N GLY A 1026 16.48 -0.37 -13.55
CA GLY A 1026 16.21 -1.56 -12.76
C GLY A 1026 16.10 -1.25 -11.27
N ASN A 1027 16.18 -2.30 -10.45
CA ASN A 1027 16.19 -2.22 -8.98
C ASN A 1027 17.00 -3.40 -8.43
N TRP A 1028 17.13 -3.53 -7.11
CA TRP A 1028 17.95 -4.58 -6.51
C TRP A 1028 17.40 -6.01 -6.70
N CYS A 1029 16.08 -6.18 -6.89
CA CYS A 1029 15.45 -7.46 -7.24
C CYS A 1029 15.55 -7.81 -8.73
N SER A 1030 15.63 -6.79 -9.59
CA SER A 1030 15.79 -6.90 -11.04
C SER A 1030 17.04 -6.15 -11.54
N PRO A 1031 18.25 -6.47 -11.03
CA PRO A 1031 19.42 -5.63 -11.25
C PRO A 1031 20.09 -5.86 -12.61
N LEU A 1032 19.63 -6.87 -13.36
CA LEU A 1032 20.14 -7.22 -14.70
C LEU A 1032 19.25 -6.68 -15.83
N VAL A 1033 18.21 -5.92 -15.50
CA VAL A 1033 17.33 -5.31 -16.50
C VAL A 1033 18.15 -4.36 -17.38
N LEU A 1034 17.97 -4.52 -18.70
CA LEU A 1034 18.65 -3.72 -19.71
C LEU A 1034 17.71 -3.47 -20.90
N PRO A 1035 16.95 -2.37 -20.90
CA PRO A 1035 16.13 -1.98 -22.04
C PRO A 1035 17.00 -1.67 -23.26
N ASP A 1036 16.57 -2.14 -24.43
CA ASP A 1036 17.26 -1.84 -25.70
C ASP A 1036 16.69 -0.56 -26.32
N ILE A 1037 17.54 0.46 -26.46
CA ILE A 1037 17.21 1.75 -27.05
C ILE A 1037 17.75 1.80 -28.47
N ASN A 1038 16.86 2.08 -29.43
CA ASN A 1038 17.14 2.06 -30.86
C ASN A 1038 16.47 3.27 -31.54
N ASP A 1039 17.26 4.13 -32.19
CA ASP A 1039 16.83 5.36 -32.85
C ASP A 1039 16.73 5.27 -34.39
N GLU A 1040 16.76 4.06 -34.97
CA GLU A 1040 16.78 3.86 -36.43
C GLU A 1040 15.63 4.56 -37.17
N GLY A 1041 14.42 4.56 -36.59
CA GLY A 1041 13.25 5.20 -37.19
C GLY A 1041 13.38 6.71 -37.24
N LEU A 1042 13.90 7.31 -36.17
CA LEU A 1042 14.25 8.73 -36.14
C LEU A 1042 15.31 9.05 -37.21
N ARG A 1043 16.38 8.27 -37.28
CA ARG A 1043 17.46 8.47 -38.28
C ARG A 1043 16.96 8.36 -39.71
N LYS A 1044 16.14 7.35 -39.99
CA LYS A 1044 15.53 7.13 -41.31
C LYS A 1044 14.60 8.28 -41.72
N ASN A 1045 13.88 8.86 -40.77
CA ASN A 1045 12.94 9.96 -41.03
C ASN A 1045 13.59 11.35 -41.03
N ALA A 1046 14.86 11.46 -40.62
CA ALA A 1046 15.61 12.71 -40.67
C ALA A 1046 16.11 12.99 -42.09
N LYS A 1047 15.44 13.89 -42.81
CA LYS A 1047 15.85 14.34 -44.16
C LYS A 1047 16.68 15.60 -44.05
N ASN A 1048 17.87 15.62 -44.66
CA ASN A 1048 18.82 16.74 -44.56
C ASN A 1048 19.13 17.16 -43.11
N ASN A 1049 19.21 16.18 -42.20
CA ASN A 1049 19.37 16.37 -40.75
C ASN A 1049 18.18 17.09 -40.05
N TYR A 1050 16.98 17.00 -40.62
CA TYR A 1050 15.75 17.49 -39.98
C TYR A 1050 14.68 16.40 -39.95
N PHE A 1051 14.11 16.21 -38.76
CA PHE A 1051 12.87 15.45 -38.56
C PHE A 1051 11.70 16.44 -38.44
N LYS A 1052 10.61 16.23 -39.18
CA LYS A 1052 9.43 17.11 -39.12
C LYS A 1052 8.22 16.35 -38.59
N LEU A 1053 7.47 16.99 -37.70
CA LEU A 1053 6.14 16.54 -37.30
C LEU A 1053 5.12 16.74 -38.43
N GLN A 1054 3.92 16.17 -38.28
CA GLN A 1054 2.83 16.30 -39.25
C GLN A 1054 2.37 17.75 -39.46
N ASN A 1055 2.44 18.59 -38.41
CA ASN A 1055 2.16 20.02 -38.48
C ASN A 1055 3.33 20.87 -39.05
N GLY A 1056 4.43 20.23 -39.44
CA GLY A 1056 5.58 20.89 -40.03
C GLY A 1056 6.64 21.36 -39.03
N LEU A 1057 6.42 21.23 -37.71
CA LEU A 1057 7.42 21.58 -36.68
C LEU A 1057 8.72 20.80 -36.93
N PRO A 1058 9.85 21.47 -37.24
CA PRO A 1058 11.12 20.80 -37.48
C PRO A 1058 11.88 20.57 -36.17
N PHE A 1059 12.66 19.50 -36.12
CA PHE A 1059 13.69 19.22 -35.13
C PHE A 1059 14.98 18.88 -35.86
N PHE A 1060 16.05 19.60 -35.56
CA PHE A 1060 17.39 19.26 -36.02
C PHE A 1060 17.85 17.95 -35.36
N THR A 1061 18.25 16.97 -36.16
CA THR A 1061 18.85 15.71 -35.68
C THR A 1061 19.67 15.04 -36.80
N PRO A 1062 20.88 14.53 -36.54
CA PRO A 1062 21.69 13.95 -37.61
C PRO A 1062 21.06 12.69 -38.22
N ALA A 1063 21.05 12.56 -39.54
CA ALA A 1063 20.49 11.37 -40.23
C ALA A 1063 21.40 10.14 -40.14
N ASN A 1064 22.70 10.33 -39.88
CA ASN A 1064 23.66 9.24 -39.78
C ASN A 1064 23.53 8.49 -38.44
N ILE A 1065 23.30 7.18 -38.50
CA ILE A 1065 23.16 6.26 -37.35
C ILE A 1065 24.40 6.29 -36.44
N GLY A 1066 25.58 6.57 -36.99
CA GLY A 1066 26.83 6.64 -36.23
C GLY A 1066 27.05 7.92 -35.41
N SER A 1067 26.27 8.98 -35.65
CA SER A 1067 26.53 10.31 -35.06
C SER A 1067 25.87 10.50 -33.69
N SER A 1068 26.55 11.20 -32.78
CA SER A 1068 25.95 11.74 -31.56
C SER A 1068 24.73 12.59 -31.88
N ASN A 1069 23.68 12.50 -31.08
CA ASN A 1069 22.39 13.17 -31.32
C ASN A 1069 21.73 13.71 -30.06
N ILE A 1070 22.44 13.72 -28.94
CA ILE A 1070 21.89 14.17 -27.66
C ILE A 1070 22.97 14.83 -26.81
N LEU A 1071 22.57 15.90 -26.11
CA LEU A 1071 23.33 16.53 -25.04
C LEU A 1071 22.77 16.04 -23.71
N PHE A 1072 23.49 15.15 -23.04
CA PHE A 1072 23.12 14.67 -21.71
C PHE A 1072 23.70 15.54 -20.59
N THR A 1073 22.90 15.72 -19.53
CA THR A 1073 23.33 16.23 -18.23
C THR A 1073 22.91 15.25 -17.12
N SER A 1074 23.69 15.16 -16.05
CA SER A 1074 23.37 14.29 -14.91
C SER A 1074 24.09 14.71 -13.62
N GLN A 1075 23.59 14.24 -12.46
CA GLN A 1075 24.36 14.23 -11.22
C GLN A 1075 25.40 13.10 -11.20
N TRP A 1076 25.30 12.10 -12.07
CA TRP A 1076 26.36 11.13 -12.34
C TRP A 1076 27.56 11.82 -13.01
N ASN A 1077 28.78 11.39 -12.65
CA ASN A 1077 30.03 11.94 -13.18
C ASN A 1077 30.24 11.66 -14.68
N ASN A 1078 29.39 10.85 -15.30
CA ASN A 1078 29.42 10.55 -16.74
C ASN A 1078 29.13 11.78 -17.61
N TYR A 1079 28.40 12.77 -17.10
CA TYR A 1079 27.95 13.95 -17.84
C TYR A 1079 28.06 15.22 -16.96
N PRO A 1080 28.12 16.42 -17.56
CA PRO A 1080 28.08 17.65 -16.78
C PRO A 1080 26.73 17.82 -16.07
N LYS A 1081 26.72 18.52 -14.93
CA LYS A 1081 25.49 18.81 -14.16
C LYS A 1081 24.56 19.78 -14.88
N SER A 1082 25.13 20.70 -15.65
CA SER A 1082 24.41 21.57 -16.57
C SER A 1082 25.24 21.86 -17.82
N ALA A 1083 24.57 22.27 -18.89
CA ALA A 1083 25.18 22.66 -20.15
C ALA A 1083 24.43 23.85 -20.76
N THR A 1084 25.17 24.76 -21.39
CA THR A 1084 24.61 26.03 -21.90
C THR A 1084 24.86 26.15 -23.40
N ILE A 1085 23.81 26.49 -24.14
CA ILE A 1085 23.80 26.69 -25.59
C ILE A 1085 23.49 28.17 -25.86
N PRO A 1086 24.34 28.91 -26.60
CA PRO A 1086 24.07 30.30 -26.92
C PRO A 1086 22.84 30.43 -27.83
N LEU A 1087 21.99 31.41 -27.53
CA LEU A 1087 20.83 31.77 -28.34
C LEU A 1087 20.93 33.24 -28.75
N SER A 1088 20.20 33.62 -29.78
CA SER A 1088 20.16 35.01 -30.28
C SER A 1088 18.78 35.38 -30.80
N GLY A 1089 18.56 36.68 -31.04
CA GLY A 1089 17.30 37.23 -31.52
C GLY A 1089 16.17 37.09 -30.49
N ASN A 1090 14.93 37.21 -30.95
CA ASN A 1090 13.73 37.09 -30.12
C ASN A 1090 12.92 35.84 -30.52
N ALA A 1091 12.23 35.24 -29.56
CA ALA A 1091 11.29 34.14 -29.81
C ALA A 1091 10.16 34.20 -28.79
N CYS A 1092 8.95 33.85 -29.20
CA CYS A 1092 7.76 33.82 -28.33
C CYS A 1092 7.43 32.42 -27.81
N HIS A 1093 8.10 31.38 -28.34
CA HIS A 1093 7.88 29.99 -27.94
C HIS A 1093 9.11 29.14 -28.26
N ALA A 1094 9.35 28.09 -27.47
CA ALA A 1094 10.37 27.08 -27.74
C ALA A 1094 9.80 25.66 -27.65
N TYR A 1095 10.29 24.78 -28.53
CA TYR A 1095 9.99 23.35 -28.57
C TYR A 1095 11.27 22.54 -28.35
N PHE A 1096 11.14 21.45 -27.59
CA PHE A 1096 12.25 20.58 -27.23
C PHE A 1096 11.92 19.15 -27.61
N LEU A 1097 12.85 18.48 -28.28
CA LEU A 1097 12.85 17.02 -28.36
C LEU A 1097 13.85 16.52 -27.33
N MET A 1098 13.39 15.72 -26.37
CA MET A 1098 14.20 15.30 -25.23
C MET A 1098 14.05 13.81 -24.96
N ALA A 1099 15.09 13.18 -24.43
CA ALA A 1099 15.04 11.78 -24.00
C ALA A 1099 15.92 11.58 -22.79
N GLY A 1100 15.54 10.68 -21.89
CA GLY A 1100 16.31 10.43 -20.67
C GLY A 1100 15.65 9.42 -19.76
N SER A 1101 16.21 9.26 -18.56
CA SER A 1101 15.71 8.35 -17.53
C SER A 1101 15.05 9.10 -16.38
N THR A 1102 14.17 8.38 -15.68
CA THR A 1102 13.61 8.73 -14.37
C THR A 1102 13.13 7.44 -13.71
N ASN A 1103 12.71 7.49 -12.44
CA ASN A 1103 12.22 6.31 -11.71
C ASN A 1103 11.20 6.72 -10.63
N ALA A 1104 10.56 5.72 -10.03
CA ALA A 1104 9.48 5.94 -9.06
C ALA A 1104 9.92 6.72 -7.82
N MET A 1105 11.18 6.56 -7.40
CA MET A 1105 11.76 7.29 -6.26
C MET A 1105 11.99 8.77 -6.55
N GLN A 1106 11.87 9.21 -7.81
CA GLN A 1106 12.02 10.62 -8.20
C GLN A 1106 10.68 11.27 -8.54
N THR A 1107 9.56 10.60 -8.23
CA THR A 1107 8.21 11.07 -8.55
C THR A 1107 7.94 12.45 -7.96
N ARG A 1108 7.31 13.32 -8.76
CA ARG A 1108 6.88 14.70 -8.42
C ARG A 1108 8.01 15.64 -7.96
N MET A 1109 9.24 15.14 -7.84
CA MET A 1109 10.47 15.90 -7.66
C MET A 1109 10.89 16.56 -8.97
N ILE A 1110 11.61 17.68 -8.85
CA ILE A 1110 12.23 18.32 -10.01
C ILE A 1110 13.39 17.43 -10.46
N ASN A 1111 13.23 16.76 -11.60
CA ASN A 1111 14.26 15.92 -12.19
C ASN A 1111 15.32 16.79 -12.87
N GLY A 1112 14.88 17.82 -13.60
CA GLY A 1112 15.75 18.80 -14.25
C GLY A 1112 15.02 20.08 -14.62
N GLU A 1113 15.77 21.02 -15.18
CA GLU A 1113 15.30 22.34 -15.58
C GLU A 1113 15.84 22.68 -16.97
N ILE A 1114 14.99 23.29 -17.81
CA ILE A 1114 15.42 24.01 -19.01
C ILE A 1114 15.21 25.49 -18.73
N ILE A 1115 16.27 26.27 -18.81
CA ILE A 1115 16.26 27.69 -18.48
C ILE A 1115 16.62 28.48 -19.73
N ILE A 1116 15.78 29.42 -20.13
CA ILE A 1116 16.07 30.38 -21.20
C ILE A 1116 16.46 31.69 -20.54
N HIS A 1117 17.71 32.11 -20.74
CA HIS A 1117 18.24 33.38 -20.24
C HIS A 1117 18.09 34.47 -21.29
N TYR A 1118 17.68 35.65 -20.86
CA TYR A 1118 17.55 36.85 -21.69
C TYR A 1118 18.68 37.84 -21.41
N LYS A 1119 19.00 38.70 -22.38
CA LYS A 1119 20.06 39.72 -22.24
C LYS A 1119 19.76 40.78 -21.17
N ASP A 1120 18.51 40.90 -20.72
CA ASP A 1120 18.10 41.77 -19.61
C ASP A 1120 18.29 41.11 -18.22
N ASN A 1121 18.98 39.96 -18.16
CA ASN A 1121 19.21 39.13 -16.97
C ASN A 1121 17.95 38.49 -16.37
N THR A 1122 16.82 38.48 -17.08
CA THR A 1122 15.65 37.68 -16.70
C THR A 1122 15.70 36.28 -17.32
N SER A 1123 14.83 35.36 -16.88
CA SER A 1123 14.74 34.02 -17.46
C SER A 1123 13.35 33.42 -17.39
N ASP A 1124 13.08 32.47 -18.30
CA ASP A 1124 11.95 31.55 -18.23
C ASP A 1124 12.46 30.13 -17.93
N THR A 1125 11.67 29.32 -17.22
CA THR A 1125 12.09 27.98 -16.79
C THR A 1125 10.99 26.94 -16.96
N LEU A 1126 11.33 25.85 -17.65
CA LEU A 1126 10.52 24.62 -17.72
C LEU A 1126 11.08 23.61 -16.73
N LEU A 1127 10.26 23.23 -15.74
CA LEU A 1127 10.60 22.18 -14.79
C LEU A 1127 10.24 20.82 -15.40
N LEU A 1128 11.18 19.88 -15.35
CA LEU A 1128 10.99 18.49 -15.77
C LEU A 1128 10.61 17.65 -14.55
N LYS A 1129 9.40 17.09 -14.55
CA LYS A 1129 8.84 16.32 -13.44
C LYS A 1129 8.07 15.11 -13.94
N ASN A 1130 8.35 13.96 -13.36
CA ASN A 1130 7.51 12.78 -13.54
C ASN A 1130 6.33 12.77 -12.54
N PRO A 1131 5.15 12.28 -12.91
CA PRO A 1131 4.75 11.89 -14.27
C PRO A 1131 4.21 13.04 -15.13
N ASP A 1132 4.27 14.29 -14.64
CA ASP A 1132 3.59 15.44 -15.25
C ASP A 1132 4.02 15.70 -16.71
N ASN A 1133 5.32 15.84 -16.95
CA ASN A 1133 5.86 16.16 -18.28
C ASN A 1133 7.19 15.46 -18.61
N TRP A 1134 7.84 14.81 -17.66
CA TRP A 1134 9.07 14.05 -17.90
C TRP A 1134 8.75 12.57 -17.89
N CYS A 1135 9.04 11.86 -18.99
CA CYS A 1135 8.78 10.42 -19.13
C CYS A 1135 10.09 9.64 -19.26
N PRO A 1136 10.20 8.44 -18.68
CA PRO A 1136 11.36 7.57 -18.88
C PRO A 1136 11.39 7.06 -20.32
N ILE A 1137 12.59 6.94 -20.90
CA ILE A 1137 12.78 6.59 -22.31
C ILE A 1137 12.25 5.19 -22.65
N GLU A 1138 12.30 4.23 -21.73
CA GLU A 1138 12.01 2.82 -21.99
C GLU A 1138 10.53 2.43 -21.91
N GLN A 1139 9.66 3.29 -21.39
CA GLN A 1139 8.26 2.94 -21.10
C GLN A 1139 7.33 4.15 -21.05
N ASP A 1140 6.03 3.92 -21.28
CA ASP A 1140 4.98 4.91 -21.01
C ASP A 1140 4.48 4.81 -19.56
N TYR A 1141 3.80 5.85 -19.07
CA TYR A 1141 3.14 5.79 -17.78
C TYR A 1141 1.81 5.04 -17.85
N THR A 1142 1.53 4.28 -16.79
CA THR A 1142 0.23 3.66 -16.57
C THR A 1142 -0.70 4.69 -15.93
N PHE A 1143 -1.86 4.92 -16.54
CA PHE A 1143 -2.88 5.81 -15.99
C PHE A 1143 -4.21 5.07 -15.82
N ASP A 1144 -4.97 5.46 -14.80
CA ASP A 1144 -6.38 5.10 -14.61
C ASP A 1144 -7.09 6.17 -13.77
N ASN A 1145 -8.39 6.03 -13.56
CA ASN A 1145 -9.15 6.95 -12.71
C ASN A 1145 -9.24 6.48 -11.25
N ALA A 1146 -8.30 5.64 -10.81
CA ALA A 1146 -8.28 5.04 -9.49
C ALA A 1146 -6.91 5.30 -8.83
N ALA A 1147 -5.98 4.34 -8.89
CA ALA A 1147 -4.65 4.42 -8.29
C ALA A 1147 -3.70 5.40 -9.01
N PHE A 1148 -3.88 5.65 -10.30
CA PHE A 1148 -2.95 6.42 -11.14
C PHE A 1148 -3.65 7.54 -11.92
N PRO A 1149 -4.26 8.52 -11.23
CA PRO A 1149 -4.97 9.62 -11.85
C PRO A 1149 -4.07 10.48 -12.76
N ILE A 1150 -4.64 11.01 -13.84
CA ILE A 1150 -3.97 11.96 -14.72
C ILE A 1150 -4.14 13.36 -14.14
N HIS A 1151 -3.02 14.01 -13.77
CA HIS A 1151 -3.02 15.38 -13.25
C HIS A 1151 -2.56 16.44 -14.26
N ALA A 1152 -1.85 16.03 -15.31
CA ALA A 1152 -1.32 16.90 -16.36
C ALA A 1152 -1.54 16.31 -17.77
N PRO A 1153 -1.58 17.13 -18.83
CA PRO A 1153 -1.69 16.65 -20.20
C PRO A 1153 -0.47 15.82 -20.58
N GLN A 1154 -0.72 14.63 -21.12
CA GLN A 1154 0.35 13.77 -21.61
C GLN A 1154 1.04 14.43 -22.81
N PRO A 1155 2.37 14.61 -22.78
CA PRO A 1155 3.12 15.12 -23.92
C PRO A 1155 3.10 14.12 -25.08
N TYR A 1156 3.34 14.59 -26.30
CA TYR A 1156 3.60 13.69 -27.42
C TYR A 1156 4.97 13.03 -27.26
N ARG A 1157 5.05 11.79 -27.73
CA ARG A 1157 6.28 11.01 -27.74
C ARG A 1157 6.64 10.60 -29.16
N LEU A 1158 7.92 10.71 -29.48
CA LEU A 1158 8.54 10.15 -30.68
C LEU A 1158 9.11 8.77 -30.33
N TYR A 1159 8.47 7.72 -30.84
CA TYR A 1159 8.92 6.34 -30.71
C TYR A 1159 10.17 6.15 -31.59
N LEU A 1160 11.33 5.99 -30.94
CA LEU A 1160 12.65 6.14 -31.58
C LEU A 1160 12.88 5.13 -32.70
N GLN A 1161 12.48 3.87 -32.49
CA GLN A 1161 12.69 2.81 -33.46
C GLN A 1161 11.73 2.91 -34.65
N SER A 1162 10.46 3.27 -34.43
CA SER A 1162 9.47 3.35 -35.50
C SER A 1162 9.44 4.70 -36.21
N GLY A 1163 9.94 5.76 -35.55
CA GLY A 1163 9.83 7.14 -35.99
C GLY A 1163 8.41 7.71 -35.93
N LYS A 1164 7.45 7.00 -35.32
CA LYS A 1164 6.06 7.46 -35.12
C LYS A 1164 5.98 8.45 -33.96
N VAL A 1165 5.04 9.39 -34.05
CA VAL A 1165 4.72 10.34 -32.97
C VAL A 1165 3.29 10.11 -32.50
N ALA A 1166 3.12 9.83 -31.20
CA ALA A 1166 1.82 9.66 -30.57
C ALA A 1166 1.89 9.98 -29.07
N LYS A 1167 0.74 10.15 -28.40
CA LYS A 1167 0.69 10.34 -26.94
C LYS A 1167 0.81 9.02 -26.17
N ARG A 1168 0.49 7.90 -26.83
CA ARG A 1168 0.53 6.53 -26.28
C ARG A 1168 0.92 5.56 -27.37
N SER A 1169 1.54 4.46 -26.98
CA SER A 1169 1.92 3.44 -27.94
C SER A 1169 0.70 2.65 -28.38
N ASP A 1170 0.66 2.28 -29.67
CA ASP A 1170 -0.31 1.33 -30.21
C ASP A 1170 -0.04 -0.09 -29.70
N ARG A 1171 1.19 -0.37 -29.23
CA ARG A 1171 1.64 -1.69 -28.76
C ARG A 1171 2.74 -1.55 -27.69
N TYR A 1172 2.56 -2.22 -26.56
CA TYR A 1172 3.59 -2.33 -25.52
C TYR A 1172 4.32 -3.68 -25.56
N ILE A 1173 5.54 -3.68 -25.04
CA ILE A 1173 6.33 -4.88 -24.76
C ILE A 1173 6.50 -5.07 -23.25
N ASN A 1174 6.66 -6.32 -22.82
CA ASN A 1174 7.02 -6.62 -21.45
C ASN A 1174 8.54 -6.53 -21.28
N ILE A 1175 9.00 -5.68 -20.36
CA ILE A 1175 10.40 -5.63 -19.91
C ILE A 1175 10.41 -6.31 -18.54
N GLY A 1176 10.78 -7.59 -18.52
CA GLY A 1176 10.70 -8.45 -17.34
C GLY A 1176 11.40 -7.84 -16.11
N GLY A 1177 10.72 -7.84 -14.97
CA GLY A 1177 11.22 -7.25 -13.72
C GLY A 1177 11.06 -5.72 -13.61
N LEU A 1178 10.65 -5.03 -14.69
CA LEU A 1178 10.49 -3.58 -14.71
C LEU A 1178 9.06 -3.14 -15.03
N THR A 1179 8.50 -3.52 -16.20
CA THR A 1179 7.25 -2.92 -16.68
C THR A 1179 6.54 -3.74 -17.77
N THR A 1180 5.21 -3.63 -17.81
CA THR A 1180 4.35 -4.20 -18.86
C THR A 1180 3.96 -3.18 -19.94
N VAL A 1181 4.27 -1.90 -19.73
CA VAL A 1181 4.05 -0.79 -20.67
C VAL A 1181 5.36 -0.32 -21.32
N GLY A 1182 6.28 -1.25 -21.54
CA GLY A 1182 7.57 -1.02 -22.17
C GLY A 1182 7.43 -0.64 -23.64
N ILE A 1183 8.36 0.16 -24.13
CA ILE A 1183 8.39 0.68 -25.50
C ILE A 1183 9.56 0.04 -26.25
N GLN A 1184 9.27 -0.61 -27.38
CA GLN A 1184 10.31 -1.19 -28.23
C GLN A 1184 11.21 -0.08 -28.81
N GLY A 1185 12.51 -0.13 -28.51
CA GLY A 1185 13.50 0.87 -28.92
C GLY A 1185 13.46 2.20 -28.16
N GLY A 1186 12.53 2.36 -27.21
CA GLY A 1186 12.35 3.58 -26.42
C GLY A 1186 11.68 4.75 -27.17
N ALA A 1187 11.44 5.84 -26.44
CA ALA A 1187 10.79 7.04 -26.97
C ALA A 1187 11.32 8.35 -26.38
N ALA A 1188 11.50 9.35 -27.23
CA ALA A 1188 11.76 10.74 -26.84
C ALA A 1188 10.44 11.49 -26.59
N THR A 1189 10.47 12.47 -25.70
CA THR A 1189 9.33 13.33 -25.32
C THR A 1189 9.44 14.68 -26.02
N ILE A 1190 8.32 15.15 -26.57
CA ILE A 1190 8.18 16.47 -27.15
C ILE A 1190 7.62 17.39 -26.07
N LEU A 1191 8.41 18.40 -25.69
CA LEU A 1191 8.06 19.40 -24.69
C LEU A 1191 8.10 20.79 -25.32
N ASP A 1192 7.52 21.75 -24.61
CA ASP A 1192 7.43 23.11 -25.08
C ASP A 1192 7.40 24.10 -23.91
N MET A 1193 7.74 25.36 -24.19
CA MET A 1193 7.68 26.46 -23.23
C MET A 1193 7.35 27.78 -23.94
N PRO A 1194 6.31 28.51 -23.50
CA PRO A 1194 6.08 29.87 -23.97
C PRO A 1194 7.21 30.81 -23.48
N LEU A 1195 7.59 31.78 -24.31
CA LEU A 1195 8.67 32.74 -24.06
C LEU A 1195 8.17 34.19 -24.16
N GLU A 1196 8.93 35.12 -23.61
CA GLU A 1196 8.63 36.56 -23.70
C GLU A 1196 9.16 37.12 -25.04
N GLY A 1197 8.30 37.14 -26.06
CA GLY A 1197 8.67 37.48 -27.45
C GLY A 1197 9.28 38.86 -27.70
N ASN A 1198 9.10 39.80 -26.78
CA ASN A 1198 9.73 41.12 -26.83
C ASN A 1198 11.17 41.15 -26.29
N LYS A 1199 11.64 40.07 -25.66
CA LYS A 1199 12.98 40.01 -25.05
C LYS A 1199 13.99 39.33 -25.97
N CYS A 1200 15.23 39.84 -25.92
CA CYS A 1200 16.34 39.26 -26.66
C CYS A 1200 16.93 38.08 -25.89
N LEU A 1201 16.98 36.91 -26.54
CA LEU A 1201 17.56 35.69 -26.02
C LEU A 1201 19.08 35.81 -25.86
N GLN A 1202 19.63 35.17 -24.82
CA GLN A 1202 21.06 35.04 -24.56
C GLN A 1202 21.51 33.58 -24.65
N SER A 1203 20.84 32.67 -23.96
CA SER A 1203 21.21 31.25 -23.93
C SER A 1203 20.09 30.34 -23.45
N LEU A 1204 20.24 29.06 -23.74
CA LEU A 1204 19.50 27.95 -23.13
C LEU A 1204 20.44 27.18 -22.21
N GLU A 1205 20.04 26.95 -20.97
CA GLU A 1205 20.72 26.06 -20.03
C GLU A 1205 19.87 24.82 -19.76
N LEU A 1206 20.45 23.63 -19.96
CA LEU A 1206 19.89 22.36 -19.49
C LEU A 1206 20.58 22.01 -18.18
N LYS A 1207 19.82 21.72 -17.13
CA LYS A 1207 20.35 21.40 -15.81
C LYS A 1207 19.66 20.18 -15.21
N THR A 1208 20.43 19.21 -14.73
CA THR A 1208 19.89 18.07 -13.98
C THR A 1208 19.90 18.36 -12.48
N ILE A 1209 18.80 18.04 -11.81
CA ILE A 1209 18.55 18.37 -10.40
C ILE A 1209 18.52 17.09 -9.55
N ALA A 1210 17.68 16.13 -9.90
CA ALA A 1210 17.55 14.87 -9.16
C ALA A 1210 18.78 13.98 -9.29
N ASN A 1211 19.02 13.14 -8.27
CA ASN A 1211 19.94 12.02 -8.37
C ASN A 1211 19.34 10.92 -9.25
N ASP A 1212 20.16 9.94 -9.64
CA ASP A 1212 19.70 8.72 -10.32
C ASP A 1212 18.96 8.92 -11.67
N VAL A 1213 19.08 10.11 -12.27
CA VAL A 1213 18.49 10.43 -13.57
C VAL A 1213 19.51 10.96 -14.58
N VAL A 1214 19.21 10.75 -15.86
CA VAL A 1214 19.97 11.28 -17.00
C VAL A 1214 19.00 12.03 -17.88
N ILE A 1215 19.29 13.30 -18.16
CA ILE A 1215 18.39 14.18 -18.92
C ILE A 1215 19.09 14.59 -20.19
N GLY A 1216 18.43 14.38 -21.33
CA GLY A 1216 19.02 14.63 -22.64
C GLY A 1216 18.20 15.58 -23.49
N LEU A 1217 18.86 16.58 -24.06
CA LEU A 1217 18.31 17.47 -25.08
C LEU A 1217 18.77 17.00 -26.46
N MET A 1218 17.82 16.58 -27.30
CA MET A 1218 18.10 16.14 -28.67
C MET A 1218 17.96 17.28 -29.67
N SER A 1219 16.99 18.19 -29.46
CA SER A 1219 16.74 19.28 -30.41
C SER A 1219 15.99 20.45 -29.77
N VAL A 1220 16.19 21.65 -30.31
CA VAL A 1220 15.51 22.89 -29.89
C VAL A 1220 15.01 23.62 -31.13
N THR A 1221 13.75 24.05 -31.11
CA THR A 1221 13.14 24.83 -32.18
C THR A 1221 12.43 26.05 -31.61
N LEU A 1222 12.77 27.24 -32.12
CA LEU A 1222 12.23 28.52 -31.69
C LEU A 1222 11.11 28.98 -32.63
N VAL A 1223 10.08 29.61 -32.08
CA VAL A 1223 9.05 30.33 -32.84
C VAL A 1223 9.43 31.80 -32.85
N ARG A 1224 9.79 32.30 -34.04
CA ARG A 1224 10.20 33.69 -34.24
C ARG A 1224 9.16 34.45 -35.04
N GLU A 1225 8.95 35.70 -34.67
CA GLU A 1225 8.25 36.66 -35.52
C GLU A 1225 9.11 36.96 -36.75
N LYS A 1226 8.47 37.04 -37.92
CA LYS A 1226 9.14 37.44 -39.14
C LYS A 1226 9.35 38.95 -39.07
N GLN A 1227 10.62 39.36 -39.01
CA GLN A 1227 11.00 40.77 -39.17
C GLN A 1227 10.61 41.29 -40.55
#